data_AF-A0A9P1DAB5-F1
#
_entry.id   AF-A0A9P1DAB5-F1
#
_cell.length_a   1.000
_cell.length_b   1.000
_cell.length_c   1.000
_cell.angle_alpha   90.00
_cell.angle_beta   90.00
_cell.angle_gamma   90.00
#
_symmetry.space_group_name_H-M   'P 1'
#
loop_
_entity.id
_entity.type
_entity.pdbx_description
1 polymer ?
#
loop_
_entity_poly.entity_id
_entity_poly.type
_entity_poly.pdbx_seq_one_letter_code
_entity_poly.pdbx_strand_id
1 'polypeptide(L)'
;MLGATKPIVPGILPRLGSRLSTKWGTYSVNSSKCMQAACIRQHADGTVHRVAQNLFLSPDKAISELLPYDLHSQDLFRGNVPQARDWLRAWSACLSPIAFTNAEKHYETEDFASGRRCSVSRRGLDQMIQVMHWVVRSQRKKLLLNAQSVSVSVDDRADFRLVRYRCSYRSWEDFTMATAATAVPAVPALSKSSTLEEWCSMQPLIAEGVLGVIRLGRNVPDNTVAQHDMDKSEKMADSVMAALRDVCADVDGNVDEEMLQKLCSRLQHYASDQGSSAAKCGQVLTQRPELPNLVWLSADMAHQVRIASKDPLSAQEGFKQQWDRLFAAKHALVPDIQNSEVWRSRLIAAQKQVLKSCQTQGADVDKVMQTFSFAKQRFDSTATPMLKYCCMIRAVALVCALQAGDERGSREVRFRAQTALEEMTPAKLFRCGITCDYAMECLAFLRECFDVDDPDPATTPSAVQAFCSRMKMLFCQGYILGQTSPRPAVPADQADLAAAVDPSPAKIYFGKKVHYLCTRAGVQDIRAIMSEMGNVVTDMLDRVQVDLTGDMIAMCLEVFNVRLWADKPKASAFQVRLRELAKVLHLNPGVCGDFAAVARLLRKVVQAASANKLQTSNRQVWSWFLCSEWRLRFMPPSCHIKFMVDMEKLIGFYLALKVNTTTLERNLGQLCHQLHSHSGPCGDDGRLLSAVLLVALDGPKAPEQLFHVQKSTESGDVQANPTDFSVACAKLWLATYGRRFRYKYEKVVGSCRQTKPGNRKRKAACKRGTFEWVKKQRKLATSSLCKAAQDSDGKPLSVNSYVPDLQLPLPSVDGKALASAQAMSGTRWQSSATGGHGLNSSKKDPAQLFREHTERKRARLLRLEWSIFVRSLEFHY
;
A
#
# COMPACT_ATOMS: atom_id res chain seq x y z
N MET A 1 -59.83 -48.38 -13.99
CA MET A 1 -61.15 -48.52 -13.35
C MET A 1 -61.01 -48.22 -11.87
N LEU A 2 -61.89 -47.34 -11.37
CA LEU A 2 -62.37 -47.07 -10.01
C LEU A 2 -61.60 -47.57 -8.76
N GLY A 3 -61.50 -46.67 -7.76
CA GLY A 3 -61.56 -47.07 -6.34
C GLY A 3 -60.66 -46.28 -5.39
N ALA A 4 -61.21 -45.28 -4.70
CA ALA A 4 -60.55 -44.51 -3.65
C ALA A 4 -60.60 -45.23 -2.29
N THR A 5 -59.55 -45.09 -1.45
CA THR A 5 -59.64 -44.92 0.02
C THR A 5 -58.27 -44.53 0.62
N LYS A 6 -58.23 -43.39 1.33
CA LYS A 6 -57.34 -43.11 2.48
C LYS A 6 -58.22 -43.25 3.76
N PRO A 7 -57.75 -43.32 5.04
CA PRO A 7 -56.50 -42.72 5.57
C PRO A 7 -55.80 -43.38 6.83
N ILE A 8 -54.66 -42.78 7.24
CA ILE A 8 -54.00 -42.68 8.60
C ILE A 8 -53.12 -43.83 9.17
N VAL A 9 -51.82 -43.51 9.38
CA VAL A 9 -51.15 -43.53 10.70
C VAL A 9 -50.27 -42.26 10.82
N PRO A 10 -50.32 -41.49 11.93
CA PRO A 10 -49.58 -40.24 12.11
C PRO A 10 -48.33 -40.43 12.98
N GLY A 11 -47.21 -39.83 12.58
CA GLY A 11 -46.07 -39.65 13.49
C GLY A 11 -44.73 -39.68 12.79
N ILE A 12 -43.91 -38.67 13.06
CA ILE A 12 -42.46 -38.61 12.79
C ILE A 12 -42.08 -38.40 11.31
N LEU A 13 -42.33 -37.20 10.81
CA LEU A 13 -41.45 -36.55 9.82
C LEU A 13 -41.23 -35.11 10.30
N PRO A 14 -39.98 -34.64 10.47
CA PRO A 14 -39.73 -33.22 10.72
C PRO A 14 -40.29 -32.47 9.52
N ARG A 15 -41.22 -31.54 9.79
CA ARG A 15 -41.89 -30.73 8.76
C ARG A 15 -40.83 -30.06 7.89
N LEU A 16 -40.62 -30.59 6.67
CA LEU A 16 -39.94 -29.90 5.58
C LEU A 16 -40.53 -28.48 5.49
N GLY A 17 -39.69 -27.50 5.81
CA GLY A 17 -40.09 -26.15 6.16
C GLY A 17 -40.99 -25.48 5.12
N SER A 18 -41.80 -24.53 5.60
CA SER A 18 -42.92 -23.84 4.94
C SER A 18 -42.64 -23.06 3.63
N ARG A 19 -41.59 -23.37 2.87
CA ARG A 19 -41.46 -22.97 1.45
C ARG A 19 -42.23 -23.91 0.51
N LEU A 20 -42.37 -25.20 0.84
CA LEU A 20 -43.19 -26.12 0.04
C LEU A 20 -44.71 -25.91 0.23
N SER A 21 -45.11 -25.12 1.24
CA SER A 21 -46.49 -24.84 1.61
C SER A 21 -47.01 -23.49 1.07
N THR A 22 -46.72 -23.15 -0.19
CA THR A 22 -47.48 -22.07 -0.86
C THR A 22 -48.80 -22.65 -1.37
N LYS A 23 -49.87 -21.84 -1.49
CA LYS A 23 -51.14 -22.34 -2.08
C LYS A 23 -50.94 -23.00 -3.45
N TRP A 24 -49.95 -22.52 -4.21
CA TRP A 24 -49.52 -23.11 -5.47
C TRP A 24 -48.75 -24.43 -5.30
N GLY A 25 -47.82 -24.51 -4.34
CA GLY A 25 -47.08 -25.75 -4.03
C GLY A 25 -47.93 -26.85 -3.39
N THR A 26 -49.06 -26.52 -2.78
CA THR A 26 -50.04 -27.48 -2.22
C THR A 26 -51.25 -27.71 -3.11
N TYR A 27 -51.26 -27.18 -4.36
CA TYR A 27 -52.39 -27.25 -5.29
C TYR A 27 -53.74 -26.76 -4.71
N SER A 28 -53.71 -25.81 -3.76
CA SER A 28 -54.89 -25.27 -3.06
C SER A 28 -55.35 -23.91 -3.62
N VAL A 29 -55.14 -23.69 -4.93
CA VAL A 29 -55.59 -22.47 -5.64
C VAL A 29 -57.05 -22.65 -6.07
N ASN A 30 -57.97 -22.23 -5.20
CA ASN A 30 -59.40 -22.50 -5.38
C ASN A 30 -60.19 -21.32 -6.00
N SER A 31 -59.51 -20.30 -6.54
CA SER A 31 -60.15 -19.07 -7.02
C SER A 31 -59.46 -18.50 -8.25
N SER A 32 -60.25 -18.17 -9.28
CA SER A 32 -59.80 -17.50 -10.51
C SER A 32 -59.20 -16.11 -10.24
N LYS A 33 -59.60 -15.45 -9.14
CA LYS A 33 -59.01 -14.16 -8.70
C LYS A 33 -57.56 -14.31 -8.22
N CYS A 34 -57.13 -15.51 -7.83
CA CYS A 34 -55.75 -15.81 -7.44
C CYS A 34 -54.88 -16.22 -8.64
N MET A 35 -55.48 -16.53 -9.79
CA MET A 35 -54.80 -16.87 -11.05
C MET A 35 -54.53 -15.63 -11.92
N GLN A 36 -54.03 -14.56 -11.31
CA GLN A 36 -53.52 -13.44 -12.11
C GLN A 36 -52.25 -13.88 -12.83
N ALA A 37 -52.06 -13.44 -14.08
CA ALA A 37 -50.86 -13.75 -14.87
C ALA A 37 -49.55 -13.31 -14.18
N ALA A 38 -49.63 -12.35 -13.24
CA ALA A 38 -48.52 -11.97 -12.38
C ALA A 38 -48.20 -13.05 -11.32
N CYS A 39 -49.22 -13.66 -10.70
CA CYS A 39 -49.06 -14.71 -9.70
C CYS A 39 -48.55 -16.03 -10.31
N ILE A 40 -49.00 -16.39 -11.51
CA ILE A 40 -48.51 -17.56 -12.26
C ILE A 40 -47.04 -17.39 -12.62
N ARG A 41 -46.65 -16.21 -13.12
CA ARG A 41 -45.26 -15.89 -13.43
C ARG A 41 -44.37 -15.85 -12.18
N GLN A 42 -44.87 -15.27 -11.09
CA GLN A 42 -44.16 -15.27 -9.80
C GLN A 42 -44.00 -16.67 -9.20
N HIS A 43 -44.95 -17.58 -9.46
CA HIS A 43 -44.82 -18.99 -9.09
C HIS A 43 -43.75 -19.70 -9.94
N ALA A 44 -43.74 -19.47 -11.26
CA ALA A 44 -42.74 -20.05 -12.17
C ALA A 44 -41.30 -19.68 -11.79
N ASP A 45 -41.09 -18.45 -11.29
CA ASP A 45 -39.79 -17.98 -10.79
C ASP A 45 -39.46 -18.45 -9.36
N GLY A 46 -40.40 -19.10 -8.68
CA GLY A 46 -40.22 -19.57 -7.32
C GLY A 46 -39.28 -20.78 -7.26
N THR A 47 -38.42 -20.82 -6.24
CA THR A 47 -37.52 -21.96 -5.99
C THR A 47 -38.28 -23.30 -5.94
N VAL A 48 -39.52 -23.30 -5.43
CA VAL A 48 -40.37 -24.50 -5.38
C VAL A 48 -40.74 -24.98 -6.77
N HIS A 49 -41.07 -24.07 -7.68
CA HIS A 49 -41.42 -24.43 -9.06
C HIS A 49 -40.19 -24.91 -9.82
N ARG A 50 -39.04 -24.25 -9.66
CA ARG A 50 -37.77 -24.71 -10.27
C ARG A 50 -37.33 -26.07 -9.76
N VAL A 51 -37.44 -26.31 -8.45
CA VAL A 51 -37.14 -27.62 -7.85
C VAL A 51 -38.14 -28.67 -8.33
N ALA A 52 -39.43 -28.34 -8.41
CA ALA A 52 -40.45 -29.26 -8.93
C ALA A 52 -40.27 -29.55 -10.43
N GLN A 53 -39.89 -28.54 -11.22
CA GLN A 53 -39.57 -28.66 -12.64
C GLN A 53 -38.32 -29.51 -12.83
N ASN A 54 -37.26 -29.28 -12.06
CA ASN A 54 -36.04 -30.08 -12.14
C ASN A 54 -36.24 -31.52 -11.63
N LEU A 55 -37.07 -31.74 -10.61
CA LEU A 55 -37.46 -33.08 -10.16
C LEU A 55 -38.30 -33.79 -11.21
N PHE A 56 -39.17 -33.06 -11.93
CA PHE A 56 -39.91 -33.61 -13.05
C PHE A 56 -39.01 -33.96 -14.24
N LEU A 57 -38.01 -33.11 -14.54
CA LEU A 57 -37.04 -33.31 -15.61
C LEU A 57 -35.94 -34.32 -15.24
N SER A 58 -35.75 -34.62 -13.97
CA SER A 58 -34.71 -35.54 -13.46
C SER A 58 -35.19 -36.22 -12.17
N PRO A 59 -36.13 -37.20 -12.28
CA PRO A 59 -36.79 -37.81 -11.13
C PRO A 59 -35.84 -38.68 -10.27
N ASP A 60 -34.72 -39.12 -10.83
CA ASP A 60 -33.73 -39.96 -10.14
C ASP A 60 -32.79 -39.17 -9.22
N LYS A 61 -32.79 -37.83 -9.29
CA LYS A 61 -31.96 -36.97 -8.46
C LYS A 61 -32.63 -36.71 -7.12
N ALA A 62 -31.86 -36.82 -6.03
CA ALA A 62 -32.36 -36.49 -4.70
C ALA A 62 -32.77 -35.01 -4.62
N ILE A 63 -33.89 -34.70 -3.95
CA ILE A 63 -34.38 -33.31 -3.81
C ILE A 63 -33.30 -32.38 -3.22
N SER A 64 -32.44 -32.91 -2.34
CA SER A 64 -31.30 -32.19 -1.76
C SER A 64 -30.30 -31.68 -2.80
N GLU A 65 -30.13 -32.38 -3.92
CA GLU A 65 -29.22 -32.01 -5.02
C GLU A 65 -29.87 -31.01 -5.99
N LEU A 66 -31.20 -30.91 -5.96
CA LEU A 66 -31.99 -29.99 -6.78
C LEU A 66 -32.17 -28.61 -6.12
N LEU A 67 -31.74 -28.46 -4.86
CA LEU A 67 -31.83 -27.21 -4.11
C LEU A 67 -30.63 -26.28 -4.40
N PRO A 68 -30.85 -24.96 -4.45
CA PRO A 68 -29.77 -24.00 -4.73
C PRO A 68 -28.73 -23.89 -3.60
N TYR A 69 -29.03 -24.41 -2.41
CA TYR A 69 -28.18 -24.42 -1.22
C TYR A 69 -28.34 -25.77 -0.49
N ASP A 70 -27.35 -26.14 0.31
CA ASP A 70 -27.45 -27.24 1.27
C ASP A 70 -28.60 -27.01 2.27
N LEU A 71 -29.16 -28.09 2.82
CA LEU A 71 -30.33 -28.04 3.71
C LEU A 71 -30.09 -27.17 4.96
N HIS A 72 -28.85 -27.06 5.45
CA HIS A 72 -28.52 -26.26 6.63
C HIS A 72 -28.47 -24.75 6.30
N SER A 73 -27.89 -24.37 5.17
CA SER A 73 -27.83 -22.95 4.75
C SER A 73 -29.11 -22.46 4.09
N GLN A 74 -30.02 -23.35 3.70
CA GLN A 74 -31.27 -22.99 3.03
C GLN A 74 -32.14 -22.03 3.87
N ASP A 75 -32.17 -22.19 5.19
CA ASP A 75 -32.94 -21.32 6.08
C ASP A 75 -32.33 -19.92 6.26
N LEU A 76 -31.01 -19.78 6.05
CA LEU A 76 -30.30 -18.50 6.13
C LEU A 76 -30.66 -17.59 4.95
N PHE A 77 -30.71 -18.15 3.74
CA PHE A 77 -31.04 -17.41 2.50
C PHE A 77 -32.54 -17.40 2.16
N ARG A 78 -33.37 -17.88 3.10
CA ARG A 78 -34.82 -17.95 2.93
C ARG A 78 -35.53 -16.60 3.08
N GLY A 79 -36.63 -16.45 2.34
CA GLY A 79 -37.49 -15.28 2.40
C GLY A 79 -36.83 -14.07 1.75
N ASN A 80 -37.10 -12.88 2.30
CA ASN A 80 -36.67 -11.62 1.72
C ASN A 80 -35.34 -11.16 2.33
N VAL A 81 -34.26 -11.81 1.93
CA VAL A 81 -32.86 -11.57 2.35
C VAL A 81 -31.97 -11.44 1.11
N PRO A 82 -30.77 -10.82 1.20
CA PRO A 82 -29.85 -10.73 0.07
C PRO A 82 -29.42 -12.13 -0.39
N GLN A 83 -29.48 -12.37 -1.70
CA GLN A 83 -29.11 -13.66 -2.31
C GLN A 83 -27.62 -13.69 -2.68
N ALA A 84 -27.08 -14.87 -3.02
CA ALA A 84 -25.66 -15.03 -3.36
C ALA A 84 -25.15 -14.03 -4.40
N ARG A 85 -25.92 -13.82 -5.49
CA ARG A 85 -25.61 -12.82 -6.54
C ARG A 85 -25.54 -11.40 -5.98
N ASP A 86 -26.39 -11.05 -5.01
CA ASP A 86 -26.40 -9.72 -4.42
C ASP A 86 -25.13 -9.51 -3.56
N TRP A 87 -24.71 -10.52 -2.80
CA TRP A 87 -23.47 -10.49 -2.01
C TRP A 87 -22.24 -10.35 -2.89
N LEU A 88 -22.16 -11.11 -3.99
CA LEU A 88 -21.08 -11.00 -4.97
C LEU A 88 -21.02 -9.61 -5.60
N ARG A 89 -22.16 -8.97 -5.88
CA ARG A 89 -22.22 -7.60 -6.41
C ARG A 89 -21.78 -6.55 -5.39
N ALA A 90 -22.18 -6.69 -4.13
CA ALA A 90 -21.72 -5.79 -3.08
C ALA A 90 -20.20 -5.92 -2.87
N TRP A 91 -19.68 -7.15 -2.87
CA TRP A 91 -18.25 -7.41 -2.80
C TRP A 91 -17.48 -6.85 -4.01
N SER A 92 -17.98 -7.09 -5.24
CA SER A 92 -17.39 -6.54 -6.46
C SER A 92 -17.37 -5.01 -6.48
N ALA A 93 -18.39 -4.37 -5.90
CA ALA A 93 -18.44 -2.93 -5.72
C ALA A 93 -17.38 -2.40 -4.72
N CYS A 94 -16.90 -3.23 -3.79
CA CYS A 94 -15.78 -2.85 -2.91
C CYS A 94 -14.43 -2.87 -3.64
N LEU A 95 -14.26 -3.75 -4.63
CA LEU A 95 -13.01 -3.88 -5.38
C LEU A 95 -12.92 -2.88 -6.54
N SER A 96 -14.06 -2.46 -7.08
CA SER A 96 -14.12 -1.63 -8.28
C SER A 96 -14.22 -0.14 -7.94
N PRO A 97 -13.50 0.76 -8.65
CA PRO A 97 -13.62 2.21 -8.47
C PRO A 97 -14.91 2.75 -9.13
N ILE A 98 -16.07 2.34 -8.61
CA ILE A 98 -17.38 2.70 -9.16
C ILE A 98 -18.23 3.35 -8.05
N ALA A 99 -18.74 4.56 -8.30
CA ALA A 99 -19.68 5.20 -7.38
C ALA A 99 -20.92 4.31 -7.15
N PHE A 100 -21.42 4.19 -5.93
CA PHE A 100 -22.57 3.31 -5.65
C PHE A 100 -23.84 3.66 -6.42
N THR A 101 -24.03 4.92 -6.78
CA THR A 101 -25.08 5.38 -7.69
C THR A 101 -24.91 4.83 -9.11
N ASN A 102 -23.67 4.68 -9.58
CA ASN A 102 -23.36 4.09 -10.87
C ASN A 102 -23.40 2.55 -10.79
N ALA A 103 -22.95 1.96 -9.68
CA ALA A 103 -23.07 0.52 -9.43
C ALA A 103 -24.55 0.10 -9.41
N GLU A 104 -25.42 0.86 -8.74
CA GLU A 104 -26.88 0.64 -8.74
C GLU A 104 -27.45 0.66 -10.17
N LYS A 105 -27.13 1.67 -10.99
CA LYS A 105 -27.57 1.74 -12.40
C LYS A 105 -27.02 0.59 -13.25
N HIS A 106 -25.77 0.21 -13.02
CA HIS A 106 -25.11 -0.89 -13.72
C HIS A 106 -25.81 -2.21 -13.40
N TYR A 107 -26.06 -2.49 -12.13
CA TYR A 107 -26.78 -3.69 -11.69
C TYR A 107 -28.25 -3.67 -12.09
N GLU A 108 -28.91 -2.51 -12.14
CA GLU A 108 -30.26 -2.37 -12.73
C GLU A 108 -30.28 -2.80 -14.20
N THR A 109 -29.26 -2.41 -14.99
CA THR A 109 -29.15 -2.80 -16.39
C THR A 109 -28.86 -4.30 -16.56
N GLU A 110 -27.99 -4.84 -15.71
CA GLU A 110 -27.67 -6.27 -15.68
C GLU A 110 -28.87 -7.12 -15.24
N ASP A 111 -29.66 -6.63 -14.28
CA ASP A 111 -30.91 -7.26 -13.83
C ASP A 111 -31.95 -7.25 -14.95
N PHE A 112 -32.10 -6.14 -15.67
CA PHE A 112 -32.96 -6.07 -16.85
C PHE A 112 -32.53 -7.08 -17.93
N ALA A 113 -31.24 -7.12 -18.27
CA ALA A 113 -30.71 -8.05 -19.27
C ALA A 113 -30.87 -9.53 -18.86
N SER A 114 -30.81 -9.83 -17.56
CA SER A 114 -31.02 -11.17 -17.01
C SER A 114 -32.48 -11.49 -16.66
N GLY A 115 -33.43 -10.60 -16.99
CA GLY A 115 -34.87 -10.79 -16.77
C GLY A 115 -35.33 -10.64 -15.31
N ARG A 116 -34.47 -10.17 -14.40
CA ARG A 116 -34.79 -9.95 -12.99
C ARG A 116 -35.52 -8.60 -12.82
N ARG A 117 -36.73 -8.62 -12.26
CA ARG A 117 -37.57 -7.40 -12.04
C ARG A 117 -37.30 -6.67 -10.73
N CYS A 118 -36.27 -7.08 -10.01
CA CYS A 118 -35.89 -6.52 -8.73
C CYS A 118 -34.40 -6.17 -8.75
N SER A 119 -34.08 -4.92 -8.42
CA SER A 119 -32.70 -4.44 -8.34
C SER A 119 -32.29 -4.12 -6.90
N VAL A 120 -31.00 -4.30 -6.61
CA VAL A 120 -30.42 -3.94 -5.32
C VAL A 120 -30.31 -2.42 -5.25
N SER A 121 -30.96 -1.83 -4.25
CA SER A 121 -30.87 -0.38 -4.04
C SER A 121 -29.51 0.03 -3.47
N ARG A 122 -29.11 1.29 -3.67
CA ARG A 122 -27.92 1.87 -3.04
C ARG A 122 -27.86 1.65 -1.53
N ARG A 123 -29.00 1.77 -0.84
CA ARG A 123 -29.09 1.54 0.62
C ARG A 123 -28.90 0.06 0.97
N GLY A 124 -29.38 -0.84 0.11
CA GLY A 124 -29.13 -2.28 0.25
C GLY A 124 -27.64 -2.62 0.12
N LEU A 125 -26.96 -2.05 -0.88
CA LEU A 125 -25.51 -2.22 -1.06
C LEU A 125 -24.73 -1.73 0.16
N ASP A 126 -25.03 -0.53 0.66
CA ASP A 126 -24.41 0.04 1.86
C ASP A 126 -24.56 -0.89 3.07
N GLN A 127 -25.79 -1.36 3.35
CA GLN A 127 -26.06 -2.29 4.46
C GLN A 127 -25.30 -3.62 4.32
N MET A 128 -25.21 -4.16 3.12
CA MET A 128 -24.47 -5.40 2.84
C MET A 128 -22.96 -5.21 3.05
N ILE A 129 -22.40 -4.08 2.62
CA ILE A 129 -20.99 -3.74 2.83
C ILE A 129 -20.69 -3.59 4.33
N GLN A 130 -21.58 -2.95 5.09
CA GLN A 130 -21.43 -2.86 6.55
C GLN A 130 -21.45 -4.24 7.21
N VAL A 131 -22.33 -5.15 6.77
CA VAL A 131 -22.35 -6.53 7.27
C VAL A 131 -21.05 -7.27 6.95
N MET A 132 -20.55 -7.18 5.72
CA MET A 132 -19.25 -7.77 5.35
C MET A 132 -18.12 -7.18 6.19
N HIS A 133 -18.11 -5.87 6.39
CA HIS A 133 -17.14 -5.18 7.22
C HIS A 133 -17.15 -5.67 8.67
N TRP A 134 -18.32 -5.87 9.29
CA TRP A 134 -18.42 -6.43 10.64
C TRP A 134 -17.94 -7.88 10.73
N VAL A 135 -18.21 -8.71 9.70
CA VAL A 135 -17.67 -10.08 9.64
C VAL A 135 -16.15 -10.06 9.57
N VAL A 136 -15.57 -9.20 8.72
CA VAL A 136 -14.11 -8.98 8.63
C VAL A 136 -13.55 -8.51 9.98
N ARG A 137 -14.20 -7.56 10.66
CA ARG A 137 -13.80 -7.11 12.01
C ARG A 137 -13.81 -8.25 13.02
N SER A 138 -14.84 -9.09 13.00
CA SER A 138 -14.96 -10.24 13.91
C SER A 138 -13.85 -11.28 13.66
N GLN A 139 -13.53 -11.56 12.39
CA GLN A 139 -12.41 -12.44 12.02
C GLN A 139 -11.07 -11.84 12.48
N ARG A 140 -10.84 -10.55 12.22
CA ARG A 140 -9.66 -9.83 12.71
C ARG A 140 -9.53 -9.88 14.23
N LYS A 141 -10.64 -9.73 14.97
CA LYS A 141 -10.69 -9.87 16.44
C LYS A 141 -10.13 -11.25 16.85
N LYS A 142 -10.57 -12.33 16.20
CA LYS A 142 -10.08 -13.71 16.46
C LYS A 142 -8.59 -13.88 16.13
N LEU A 143 -8.12 -13.29 15.03
CA LEU A 143 -6.70 -13.35 14.65
C LEU A 143 -5.81 -12.70 15.72
N LEU A 144 -6.19 -11.51 16.19
CA LEU A 144 -5.42 -10.74 17.17
C LEU A 144 -5.53 -11.30 18.59
N LEU A 145 -6.66 -11.91 18.96
CA LEU A 145 -6.83 -12.58 20.24
C LEU A 145 -5.88 -13.77 20.43
N ASN A 146 -5.53 -14.46 19.35
CA ASN A 146 -4.63 -15.61 19.36
C ASN A 146 -3.19 -15.27 18.95
N ALA A 147 -2.91 -14.02 18.59
CA ALA A 147 -1.57 -13.57 18.24
C ALA A 147 -0.61 -13.68 19.43
N GLN A 148 0.66 -14.01 19.17
CA GLN A 148 1.72 -13.95 20.18
C GLN A 148 2.41 -12.59 20.18
N SER A 149 2.74 -12.08 19.00
CA SER A 149 3.39 -10.78 18.79
C SER A 149 2.66 -10.02 17.70
N VAL A 150 2.56 -8.69 17.86
CA VAL A 150 1.89 -7.79 16.93
C VAL A 150 2.84 -6.64 16.55
N SER A 151 2.87 -6.35 15.26
CA SER A 151 3.49 -5.19 14.67
C SER A 151 2.42 -4.28 14.08
N VAL A 152 2.60 -2.97 14.21
CA VAL A 152 1.75 -1.97 13.55
C VAL A 152 2.58 -1.10 12.62
N SER A 153 1.97 -0.71 11.50
CA SER A 153 2.56 0.21 10.54
C SER A 153 1.56 1.29 10.15
N VAL A 154 2.02 2.53 10.05
CA VAL A 154 1.17 3.71 9.82
C VAL A 154 1.66 4.51 8.62
N ASP A 155 0.71 4.99 7.82
CA ASP A 155 0.95 5.92 6.72
C ASP A 155 -0.21 6.91 6.55
N ASP A 156 0.09 8.12 6.08
CA ASP A 156 -0.84 9.23 5.85
C ASP A 156 -0.87 9.58 4.35
N ARG A 157 -2.06 9.65 3.75
CA ARG A 157 -2.24 10.16 2.39
C ARG A 157 -3.50 11.00 2.26
N ALA A 158 -3.33 12.22 1.78
CA ALA A 158 -4.41 13.21 1.72
C ALA A 158 -5.10 13.37 3.09
N ASP A 159 -6.41 13.13 3.18
CA ASP A 159 -7.20 13.24 4.41
C ASP A 159 -7.32 11.91 5.16
N PHE A 160 -6.57 10.87 4.79
CA PHE A 160 -6.71 9.52 5.35
C PHE A 160 -5.43 9.02 5.97
N ARG A 161 -5.57 8.35 7.11
CA ARG A 161 -4.55 7.56 7.78
C ARG A 161 -4.92 6.10 7.71
N LEU A 162 -3.96 5.27 7.31
CA LEU A 162 -4.12 3.82 7.29
C LEU A 162 -3.22 3.22 8.37
N VAL A 163 -3.82 2.41 9.23
CA VAL A 163 -3.11 1.63 10.26
C VAL A 163 -3.22 0.16 9.87
N ARG A 164 -2.09 -0.50 9.63
CA ARG A 164 -2.04 -1.94 9.36
C ARG A 164 -1.41 -2.69 10.52
N TYR A 165 -1.76 -3.97 10.62
CA TYR A 165 -1.10 -4.89 11.53
C TYR A 165 -0.50 -6.07 10.79
N ARG A 166 0.51 -6.64 11.43
CA ARG A 166 0.97 -8.00 11.20
C ARG A 166 1.12 -8.68 12.55
N CYS A 167 0.73 -9.94 12.64
CA CYS A 167 0.90 -10.73 13.84
C CYS A 167 1.45 -12.12 13.54
N SER A 168 2.01 -12.75 14.55
CA SER A 168 2.51 -14.12 14.53
C SER A 168 1.83 -14.99 15.58
N TYR A 169 2.02 -16.30 15.51
CA TYR A 169 1.40 -17.28 16.39
C TYR A 169 2.45 -18.18 17.04
N ARG A 170 2.20 -18.62 18.27
CA ARG A 170 3.13 -19.47 19.04
C ARG A 170 3.25 -20.90 18.48
N SER A 171 2.19 -21.38 17.83
CA SER A 171 2.11 -22.75 17.32
C SER A 171 1.16 -22.88 16.13
N TRP A 172 1.22 -24.04 15.48
CA TRP A 172 0.33 -24.40 14.39
C TRP A 172 -1.14 -24.47 14.81
N GLU A 173 -1.41 -24.99 16.00
CA GLU A 173 -2.77 -25.12 16.54
C GLU A 173 -3.40 -23.74 16.78
N ASP A 174 -2.64 -22.80 17.34
CA ASP A 174 -3.08 -21.42 17.52
C ASP A 174 -3.35 -20.72 16.18
N PHE A 175 -2.46 -20.93 15.21
CA PHE A 175 -2.63 -20.37 13.86
C PHE A 175 -3.89 -20.92 13.18
N THR A 176 -4.07 -22.24 13.19
CA THR A 176 -5.24 -22.89 12.59
C THR A 176 -6.52 -22.52 13.32
N MET A 177 -6.53 -22.46 14.66
CA MET A 177 -7.68 -21.99 15.44
C MET A 177 -8.05 -20.53 15.10
N ALA A 178 -7.05 -19.68 14.88
CA ALA A 178 -7.26 -18.28 14.51
C ALA A 178 -7.76 -18.11 13.07
N THR A 179 -7.26 -18.94 12.14
CA THR A 179 -7.50 -18.82 10.69
C THR A 179 -8.58 -19.77 10.13
N ALA A 180 -9.12 -20.68 10.96
CA ALA A 180 -10.17 -21.62 10.56
C ALA A 180 -11.43 -20.95 9.98
N ALA A 181 -11.64 -19.65 10.25
CA ALA A 181 -12.76 -18.88 9.71
C ALA A 181 -12.44 -18.13 8.39
N THR A 182 -11.18 -18.10 7.94
CA THR A 182 -10.70 -17.25 6.82
C THR A 182 -10.10 -18.02 5.65
N ALA A 183 -9.83 -19.33 5.73
CA ALA A 183 -9.06 -20.06 4.72
C ALA A 183 -9.86 -21.08 3.88
N VAL A 184 -9.73 -20.95 2.55
CA VAL A 184 -9.64 -22.04 1.56
C VAL A 184 -8.50 -21.65 0.60
N PRO A 185 -7.56 -22.54 0.22
CA PRO A 185 -7.58 -24.00 0.32
C PRO A 185 -7.19 -24.49 1.71
N ALA A 186 -7.66 -25.70 2.04
CA ALA A 186 -7.26 -26.44 3.22
C ALA A 186 -5.74 -26.35 3.36
N VAL A 187 -5.30 -25.68 4.42
CA VAL A 187 -3.92 -25.77 4.85
C VAL A 187 -3.61 -27.27 4.93
N PRO A 188 -2.61 -27.81 4.21
CA PRO A 188 -2.36 -29.24 4.21
C PRO A 188 -2.29 -29.69 5.67
N ALA A 189 -3.05 -30.72 6.03
CA ALA A 189 -2.96 -31.29 7.37
C ALA A 189 -1.57 -31.91 7.50
N LEU A 190 -0.60 -31.08 7.88
CA LEU A 190 0.79 -31.47 8.03
C LEU A 190 0.84 -32.52 9.13
N SER A 191 1.49 -33.63 8.82
CA SER A 191 1.61 -34.76 9.73
C SER A 191 3.08 -35.12 9.89
N LYS A 192 3.36 -36.04 10.83
CA LYS A 192 4.70 -36.61 10.96
C LYS A 192 5.20 -37.23 9.66
N SER A 193 4.34 -37.72 8.77
CA SER A 193 4.73 -38.32 7.49
C SER A 193 4.85 -37.32 6.33
N SER A 194 4.54 -36.04 6.52
CA SER A 194 4.54 -35.05 5.45
C SER A 194 5.87 -34.92 4.72
N THR A 195 5.84 -34.81 3.39
CA THR A 195 7.08 -34.73 2.59
C THR A 195 7.75 -33.37 2.73
N LEU A 196 9.02 -33.26 2.31
CA LEU A 196 9.73 -31.99 2.34
C LEU A 196 9.07 -30.96 1.44
N GLU A 197 8.49 -31.39 0.32
CA GLU A 197 7.70 -30.56 -0.59
C GLU A 197 6.46 -29.98 0.10
N GLU A 198 5.73 -30.79 0.88
CA GLU A 198 4.57 -30.32 1.66
C GLU A 198 4.98 -29.25 2.69
N TRP A 199 6.08 -29.46 3.43
CA TRP A 199 6.63 -28.44 4.34
C TRP A 199 7.08 -27.17 3.60
N CYS A 200 7.66 -27.32 2.40
CA CYS A 200 8.02 -26.20 1.53
C CYS A 200 6.81 -25.48 0.91
N SER A 201 5.62 -26.06 0.96
CA SER A 201 4.36 -25.41 0.54
C SER A 201 3.64 -24.67 1.68
N MET A 202 4.03 -24.94 2.94
CA MET A 202 3.44 -24.32 4.13
C MET A 202 3.68 -22.80 4.15
N GLN A 203 2.61 -22.03 4.40
CA GLN A 203 2.73 -20.60 4.65
C GLN A 203 3.34 -20.32 6.04
N PRO A 204 4.11 -19.24 6.22
CA PRO A 204 4.59 -18.85 7.54
C PRO A 204 3.43 -18.62 8.52
N LEU A 205 3.66 -18.82 9.82
CA LEU A 205 2.64 -18.63 10.86
C LEU A 205 2.42 -17.16 11.20
N ILE A 206 1.86 -16.45 10.23
CA ILE A 206 1.62 -15.02 10.26
C ILE A 206 0.22 -14.70 9.76
N ALA A 207 -0.36 -13.61 10.25
CA ALA A 207 -1.52 -12.99 9.64
C ALA A 207 -1.27 -11.48 9.52
N GLU A 208 -1.80 -10.89 8.45
CA GLU A 208 -1.71 -9.45 8.24
C GLU A 208 -3.05 -8.89 7.79
N GLY A 209 -3.26 -7.61 8.04
CA GLY A 209 -4.47 -6.92 7.65
C GLY A 209 -4.42 -5.44 8.01
N VAL A 210 -5.59 -4.82 8.05
CA VAL A 210 -5.79 -3.42 8.38
C VAL A 210 -6.43 -3.34 9.76
N LEU A 211 -5.90 -2.49 10.65
CA LEU A 211 -6.56 -2.17 11.93
C LEU A 211 -7.66 -1.13 11.73
N GLY A 212 -7.39 -0.09 10.94
CA GLY A 212 -8.39 0.92 10.65
C GLY A 212 -7.97 1.92 9.59
N VAL A 213 -8.97 2.58 9.02
CA VAL A 213 -8.82 3.74 8.14
C VAL A 213 -9.47 4.93 8.85
N ILE A 214 -8.67 5.96 9.12
CA ILE A 214 -9.09 7.12 9.91
C ILE A 214 -9.09 8.34 9.00
N ARG A 215 -10.18 9.12 9.03
CA ARG A 215 -10.31 10.36 8.28
C ARG A 215 -9.90 11.55 9.16
N LEU A 216 -8.97 12.38 8.67
CA LEU A 216 -8.36 13.47 9.42
C LEU A 216 -8.96 14.86 9.09
N GLY A 217 -9.93 14.98 8.16
CA GLY A 217 -10.31 16.28 7.57
C GLY A 217 -11.77 16.54 7.15
N ARG A 218 -12.03 17.84 6.92
CA ARG A 218 -13.21 18.61 6.45
C ARG A 218 -14.55 18.52 7.18
N ASN A 219 -15.03 17.37 7.64
CA ASN A 219 -16.36 17.23 8.28
C ASN A 219 -16.37 16.20 9.43
N VAL A 220 -15.25 16.02 10.15
CA VAL A 220 -15.26 15.22 11.39
C VAL A 220 -15.63 16.12 12.58
N PRO A 221 -16.44 15.65 13.55
CA PRO A 221 -16.79 16.41 14.77
C PRO A 221 -15.56 16.97 15.49
N ASP A 222 -14.44 16.27 15.32
CA ASP A 222 -13.14 16.59 15.91
C ASP A 222 -12.40 17.74 15.21
N ASN A 223 -12.81 18.23 14.03
CA ASN A 223 -12.05 19.26 13.30
C ASN A 223 -12.17 20.68 13.90
N THR A 224 -11.64 20.91 15.10
CA THR A 224 -11.67 22.16 15.86
C THR A 224 -10.33 22.91 15.81
N VAL A 225 -10.34 24.22 16.04
CA VAL A 225 -9.11 25.05 16.07
C VAL A 225 -8.16 24.58 17.16
N ALA A 226 -8.68 24.31 18.37
CA ALA A 226 -7.89 23.78 19.47
C ALA A 226 -7.22 22.45 19.12
N GLN A 227 -7.87 21.60 18.33
CA GLN A 227 -7.20 20.42 17.81
C GLN A 227 -6.05 20.83 16.89
N HIS A 228 -6.21 21.71 15.92
CA HIS A 228 -5.11 22.15 15.03
C HIS A 228 -3.87 22.69 15.76
N ASP A 229 -4.03 23.19 16.99
CA ASP A 229 -2.93 23.63 17.85
C ASP A 229 -2.17 22.47 18.55
N MET A 230 -2.75 21.27 18.65
CA MET A 230 -2.09 20.09 19.22
C MET A 230 -1.02 19.51 18.28
N ASP A 231 0.03 18.91 18.86
CA ASP A 231 1.12 18.27 18.11
C ASP A 231 0.56 17.15 17.21
N LYS A 232 0.84 17.24 15.90
CA LYS A 232 0.40 16.26 14.90
C LYS A 232 0.82 14.82 15.25
N SER A 233 1.96 14.66 15.93
CA SER A 233 2.53 13.37 16.33
C SER A 233 1.76 12.75 17.50
N GLU A 234 1.30 13.57 18.45
CA GLU A 234 0.44 13.12 19.55
C GLU A 234 -0.92 12.68 19.03
N LYS A 235 -1.54 13.48 18.16
CA LYS A 235 -2.77 13.08 17.46
C LYS A 235 -2.61 11.78 16.67
N MET A 236 -1.43 11.57 16.10
CA MET A 236 -1.15 10.33 15.39
C MET A 236 -1.09 9.15 16.34
N ALA A 237 -0.42 9.28 17.48
CA ALA A 237 -0.41 8.26 18.51
C ALA A 237 -1.83 7.97 19.05
N ASP A 238 -2.64 9.01 19.29
CA ASP A 238 -4.04 8.85 19.71
C ASP A 238 -4.89 8.12 18.67
N SER A 239 -4.68 8.42 17.39
CA SER A 239 -5.39 7.74 16.31
C SER A 239 -5.02 6.26 16.19
N VAL A 240 -3.75 5.89 16.48
CA VAL A 240 -3.31 4.50 16.52
C VAL A 240 -3.98 3.78 17.69
N MET A 241 -4.02 4.41 18.87
CA MET A 241 -4.72 3.85 20.03
C MET A 241 -6.22 3.75 19.80
N ALA A 242 -6.83 4.72 19.11
CA ALA A 242 -8.24 4.67 18.72
C ALA A 242 -8.52 3.50 17.75
N ALA A 243 -7.61 3.22 16.80
CA ALA A 243 -7.73 2.05 15.93
C ALA A 243 -7.65 0.74 16.73
N LEU A 244 -6.74 0.64 17.72
CA LEU A 244 -6.64 -0.53 18.60
C LEU A 244 -7.93 -0.71 19.43
N ARG A 245 -8.47 0.38 20.00
CA ARG A 245 -9.76 0.36 20.72
C ARG A 245 -10.92 -0.06 19.82
N ASP A 246 -10.99 0.45 18.60
CA ASP A 246 -12.05 0.09 17.65
C ASP A 246 -12.03 -1.40 17.31
N VAL A 247 -10.86 -2.04 17.21
CA VAL A 247 -10.79 -3.52 17.04
C VAL A 247 -11.48 -4.27 18.18
N CYS A 248 -11.38 -3.76 19.40
CA CYS A 248 -11.95 -4.37 20.60
C CYS A 248 -13.43 -4.00 20.81
N ALA A 249 -13.99 -3.08 20.01
CA ALA A 249 -15.38 -2.67 20.09
C ALA A 249 -16.34 -3.67 19.42
N ASP A 250 -17.48 -3.91 20.06
CA ASP A 250 -18.61 -4.67 19.50
C ASP A 250 -19.48 -3.84 18.53
N VAL A 251 -20.58 -4.41 18.04
CA VAL A 251 -21.50 -3.75 17.09
C VAL A 251 -22.19 -2.53 17.71
N ASP A 252 -22.35 -2.52 19.03
CA ASP A 252 -22.99 -1.47 19.81
C ASP A 252 -21.99 -0.40 20.28
N GLY A 253 -20.70 -0.63 20.07
CA GLY A 253 -19.61 0.29 20.41
C GLY A 253 -19.00 0.05 21.81
N ASN A 254 -19.37 -1.03 22.50
CA ASN A 254 -18.77 -1.38 23.78
C ASN A 254 -17.39 -2.00 23.57
N VAL A 255 -16.39 -1.47 24.26
CA VAL A 255 -14.99 -1.91 24.15
C VAL A 255 -14.71 -3.03 25.14
N ASP A 256 -14.17 -4.13 24.63
CA ASP A 256 -13.62 -5.23 25.41
C ASP A 256 -12.24 -4.85 25.98
N GLU A 257 -12.25 -4.28 27.19
CA GLU A 257 -11.04 -3.73 27.84
C GLU A 257 -9.99 -4.80 28.15
N GLU A 258 -10.41 -6.02 28.49
CA GLU A 258 -9.48 -7.14 28.72
C GLU A 258 -8.75 -7.51 27.43
N MET A 259 -9.49 -7.61 26.31
CA MET A 259 -8.87 -7.84 25.02
C MET A 259 -7.95 -6.67 24.62
N LEU A 260 -8.34 -5.43 24.87
CA LEU A 260 -7.53 -4.26 24.54
C LEU A 260 -6.20 -4.31 25.29
N GLN A 261 -6.21 -4.57 26.59
CA GLN A 261 -5.00 -4.70 27.40
C GLN A 261 -4.11 -5.85 26.88
N LYS A 262 -4.72 -6.98 26.53
CA LYS A 262 -4.00 -8.13 25.95
C LYS A 262 -3.40 -7.81 24.57
N LEU A 263 -4.09 -7.07 23.72
CA LEU A 263 -3.59 -6.64 22.41
C LEU A 263 -2.42 -5.65 22.57
N CYS A 264 -2.59 -4.64 23.42
CA CYS A 264 -1.59 -3.62 23.69
C CYS A 264 -0.30 -4.20 24.29
N SER A 265 -0.41 -5.18 25.20
CA SER A 265 0.75 -5.91 25.74
C SER A 265 1.46 -6.81 24.72
N ARG A 266 0.84 -7.15 23.58
CA ARG A 266 1.47 -7.94 22.51
C ARG A 266 2.06 -7.08 21.40
N LEU A 267 1.82 -5.77 21.42
CA LEU A 267 2.39 -4.85 20.44
C LEU A 267 3.89 -4.67 20.73
N GLN A 268 4.74 -5.18 19.83
CA GLN A 268 6.19 -5.19 20.01
C GLN A 268 6.95 -4.33 19.00
N HIS A 269 6.31 -3.97 17.89
CA HIS A 269 6.98 -3.28 16.80
C HIS A 269 6.08 -2.22 16.14
N TYR A 270 6.68 -1.07 15.82
CA TYR A 270 6.05 0.01 15.06
C TYR A 270 6.92 0.39 13.85
N ALA A 271 6.29 0.52 12.67
CA ALA A 271 6.96 0.94 11.44
C ALA A 271 6.28 2.16 10.79
N SER A 272 7.07 3.08 10.22
CA SER A 272 6.56 4.25 9.48
C SER A 272 7.54 4.74 8.42
N ASP A 273 7.07 5.59 7.50
CA ASP A 273 7.87 6.21 6.44
C ASP A 273 8.89 7.27 6.92
N GLN A 274 8.99 7.49 8.24
CA GLN A 274 9.77 8.55 8.90
C GLN A 274 9.40 9.98 8.50
N GLY A 275 8.18 10.24 8.03
CA GLY A 275 7.61 11.57 8.13
C GLY A 275 7.80 12.10 9.56
N SER A 276 8.20 13.36 9.76
CA SER A 276 8.63 13.86 11.08
C SER A 276 7.60 13.56 12.19
N SER A 277 6.32 13.69 11.88
CA SER A 277 5.23 13.34 12.78
C SER A 277 5.06 11.83 13.00
N ALA A 278 5.28 11.00 11.98
CA ALA A 278 5.15 9.55 12.07
C ALA A 278 6.31 8.89 12.84
N ALA A 279 7.53 9.41 12.69
CA ALA A 279 8.66 9.01 13.50
C ALA A 279 8.48 9.40 14.98
N LYS A 280 8.06 10.65 15.24
CA LYS A 280 7.76 11.11 16.61
C LYS A 280 6.57 10.38 17.22
N CYS A 281 5.56 10.00 16.44
CA CYS A 281 4.44 9.18 16.88
C CYS A 281 4.93 7.87 17.53
N GLY A 282 5.87 7.16 16.90
CA GLY A 282 6.46 5.94 17.49
C GLY A 282 7.08 6.20 18.88
N GLN A 283 7.79 7.33 19.04
CA GLN A 283 8.37 7.72 20.34
C GLN A 283 7.32 8.11 21.38
N VAL A 284 6.22 8.73 20.95
CA VAL A 284 5.10 9.04 21.84
C VAL A 284 4.40 7.75 22.27
N LEU A 285 4.24 6.78 21.35
CA LEU A 285 3.64 5.49 21.65
C LEU A 285 4.47 4.68 22.65
N THR A 286 5.80 4.71 22.57
CA THR A 286 6.64 4.03 23.56
C THR A 286 6.50 4.65 24.95
N GLN A 287 6.17 5.94 25.06
CA GLN A 287 5.95 6.60 26.35
C GLN A 287 4.59 6.27 26.99
N ARG A 288 3.70 5.57 26.27
CA ARG A 288 2.38 5.20 26.80
C ARG A 288 2.48 3.98 27.72
N PRO A 289 1.95 4.05 28.96
CA PRO A 289 1.96 2.91 29.87
C PRO A 289 1.14 1.72 29.34
N GLU A 290 0.18 1.97 28.45
CA GLU A 290 -0.64 0.92 27.83
C GLU A 290 0.18 0.02 26.89
N LEU A 291 1.34 0.47 26.40
CA LEU A 291 2.18 -0.25 25.43
C LEU A 291 3.53 -0.66 26.05
N PRO A 292 3.55 -1.49 27.11
CA PRO A 292 4.77 -1.79 27.88
C PRO A 292 5.82 -2.55 27.06
N ASN A 293 5.38 -3.31 26.06
CA ASN A 293 6.25 -4.20 25.29
C ASN A 293 6.57 -3.64 23.89
N LEU A 294 6.33 -2.36 23.61
CA LEU A 294 6.72 -1.76 22.33
C LEU A 294 8.23 -1.51 22.31
N VAL A 295 8.97 -2.48 21.78
CA VAL A 295 10.44 -2.51 21.89
C VAL A 295 11.15 -1.92 20.67
N TRP A 296 10.59 -2.07 19.47
CA TRP A 296 11.27 -1.67 18.24
C TRP A 296 10.49 -0.66 17.40
N LEU A 297 11.16 0.44 17.04
CA LEU A 297 10.65 1.48 16.14
C LEU A 297 11.47 1.47 14.85
N SER A 298 10.92 0.91 13.77
CA SER A 298 11.61 0.84 12.49
C SER A 298 11.16 1.90 11.49
N ALA A 299 12.05 2.18 10.55
CA ALA A 299 11.83 3.02 9.39
C ALA A 299 11.46 2.16 8.19
N ASP A 300 10.63 2.69 7.28
CA ASP A 300 10.49 2.09 5.96
C ASP A 300 11.84 2.08 5.23
N MET A 301 12.40 0.88 5.08
CA MET A 301 13.73 0.68 4.51
C MET A 301 13.80 1.13 3.05
N ALA A 302 12.71 0.94 2.30
CA ALA A 302 12.61 1.40 0.92
C ALA A 302 12.70 2.93 0.85
N HIS A 303 11.98 3.65 1.71
CA HIS A 303 12.08 5.09 1.82
C HIS A 303 13.49 5.56 2.21
N GLN A 304 14.16 4.88 3.14
CA GLN A 304 15.52 5.23 3.54
C GLN A 304 16.52 5.12 2.38
N VAL A 305 16.48 4.03 1.61
CA VAL A 305 17.35 3.85 0.43
C VAL A 305 17.12 4.96 -0.60
N ARG A 306 15.86 5.36 -0.81
CA ARG A 306 15.51 6.47 -1.72
C ARG A 306 16.11 7.81 -1.27
N ILE A 307 16.09 8.10 0.03
CA ILE A 307 16.74 9.32 0.56
C ILE A 307 18.26 9.22 0.40
N ALA A 308 18.84 8.09 0.85
CA ALA A 308 20.28 7.89 0.88
C ALA A 308 20.93 7.95 -0.50
N SER A 309 20.23 7.54 -1.56
CA SER A 309 20.70 7.58 -2.95
C SER A 309 20.51 8.94 -3.64
N LYS A 310 19.48 9.71 -3.28
CA LYS A 310 19.18 10.99 -3.95
C LYS A 310 19.95 12.17 -3.38
N ASP A 311 20.01 12.26 -2.06
CA ASP A 311 20.50 13.45 -1.38
C ASP A 311 22.00 13.71 -1.61
N PRO A 312 22.91 12.70 -1.55
CA PRO A 312 24.33 12.89 -1.88
C PRO A 312 24.55 13.37 -3.32
N LEU A 313 23.80 12.81 -4.26
CA LEU A 313 23.86 13.20 -5.67
C LEU A 313 23.44 14.67 -5.85
N SER A 314 22.42 15.10 -5.11
CA SER A 314 21.91 16.48 -5.14
C SER A 314 22.79 17.47 -4.37
N ALA A 315 23.65 16.97 -3.47
CA ALA A 315 24.56 17.78 -2.68
C ALA A 315 25.80 18.20 -3.48
N GLN A 316 26.21 17.39 -4.46
CA GLN A 316 27.30 17.72 -5.37
C GLN A 316 26.85 18.68 -6.48
N GLU A 317 27.58 19.78 -6.64
CA GLU A 317 27.17 20.89 -7.51
C GLU A 317 27.01 20.47 -8.97
N GLY A 318 27.99 19.75 -9.54
CA GLY A 318 27.95 19.38 -10.96
C GLY A 318 26.79 18.45 -11.32
N PHE A 319 26.41 17.54 -10.41
CA PHE A 319 25.25 16.65 -10.59
C PHE A 319 23.92 17.39 -10.37
N LYS A 320 23.88 18.33 -9.42
CA LYS A 320 22.72 19.20 -9.22
C LYS A 320 22.44 20.09 -10.43
N GLN A 321 23.45 20.76 -10.98
CA GLN A 321 23.30 21.61 -12.16
C GLN A 321 22.78 20.80 -13.36
N GLN A 322 23.30 19.59 -13.55
CA GLN A 322 22.82 18.65 -14.57
C GLN A 322 21.35 18.27 -14.35
N TRP A 323 20.97 17.91 -13.13
CA TRP A 323 19.59 17.57 -12.77
C TRP A 323 18.63 18.74 -13.00
N ASP A 324 19.02 19.94 -12.59
CA ASP A 324 18.22 21.14 -12.76
C ASP A 324 18.02 21.45 -14.25
N ARG A 325 19.08 21.38 -15.06
CA ARG A 325 19.05 21.60 -16.50
C ARG A 325 18.14 20.61 -17.23
N LEU A 326 18.23 19.32 -16.89
CA LEU A 326 17.53 18.26 -17.62
C LEU A 326 16.11 18.05 -17.12
N PHE A 327 15.85 18.19 -15.82
CA PHE A 327 14.60 17.73 -15.20
C PHE A 327 13.90 18.73 -14.28
N ALA A 328 14.62 19.53 -13.48
CA ALA A 328 13.98 20.23 -12.35
C ALA A 328 13.62 21.70 -12.60
N ALA A 329 14.42 22.42 -13.39
CA ALA A 329 14.27 23.85 -13.64
C ALA A 329 12.97 24.19 -14.39
N LYS A 330 12.53 25.44 -14.23
CA LYS A 330 11.45 26.01 -15.05
C LYS A 330 12.00 26.12 -16.48
N HIS A 331 11.49 25.28 -17.39
CA HIS A 331 12.04 25.05 -18.73
C HIS A 331 13.24 24.10 -18.84
N ALA A 332 13.29 23.09 -17.96
CA ALA A 332 14.20 21.98 -18.14
C ALA A 332 13.90 21.19 -19.43
N LEU A 333 14.95 20.64 -20.05
CA LEU A 333 14.88 20.06 -21.40
C LEU A 333 13.87 18.91 -21.51
N VAL A 334 13.89 17.95 -20.58
CA VAL A 334 13.02 16.77 -20.66
C VAL A 334 11.55 17.12 -20.43
N PRO A 335 11.18 17.91 -19.40
CA PRO A 335 9.80 18.41 -19.27
C PRO A 335 9.31 19.21 -20.47
N ASP A 336 10.16 20.07 -21.06
CA ASP A 336 9.78 20.86 -22.24
C ASP A 336 9.49 19.97 -23.45
N ILE A 337 10.26 18.88 -23.66
CA ILE A 337 9.97 17.88 -24.70
C ILE A 337 8.72 17.06 -24.36
N GLN A 338 8.60 16.58 -23.13
CA GLN A 338 7.55 15.63 -22.74
C GLN A 338 6.15 16.28 -22.72
N ASN A 339 6.07 17.54 -22.27
CA ASN A 339 4.79 18.24 -22.11
C ASN A 339 4.36 19.00 -23.39
N SER A 340 5.21 19.07 -24.42
CA SER A 340 4.89 19.70 -25.70
C SER A 340 4.62 18.65 -26.78
N GLU A 341 3.40 18.61 -27.32
CA GLU A 341 3.05 17.71 -28.43
C GLU A 341 3.92 17.96 -29.68
N VAL A 342 4.28 19.22 -29.93
CA VAL A 342 5.13 19.62 -31.06
C VAL A 342 6.54 19.06 -30.91
N TRP A 343 7.17 19.26 -29.75
CA TRP A 343 8.53 18.77 -29.50
C TRP A 343 8.57 17.25 -29.44
N ARG A 344 7.56 16.61 -28.85
CA ARG A 344 7.42 15.16 -28.81
C ARG A 344 7.31 14.57 -30.21
N SER A 345 6.53 15.19 -31.10
CA SER A 345 6.40 14.78 -32.49
C SER A 345 7.71 14.94 -33.27
N ARG A 346 8.43 16.06 -33.05
CA ARG A 346 9.77 16.29 -33.61
C ARG A 346 10.79 15.26 -33.11
N LEU A 347 10.74 14.87 -31.84
CA LEU A 347 11.60 13.83 -31.28
C LEU A 347 11.34 12.46 -31.92
N ILE A 348 10.07 12.08 -32.11
CA ILE A 348 9.71 10.83 -32.79
C ILE A 348 10.25 10.82 -34.23
N ALA A 349 10.14 11.93 -34.95
CA ALA A 349 10.69 12.05 -36.30
C ALA A 349 12.23 11.97 -36.30
N ALA A 350 12.90 12.65 -35.37
CA ALA A 350 14.35 12.60 -35.23
C ALA A 350 14.85 11.19 -34.90
N GLN A 351 14.17 10.45 -34.01
CA GLN A 351 14.50 9.06 -33.70
C GLN A 351 14.39 8.16 -34.94
N LYS A 352 13.32 8.29 -35.73
CA LYS A 352 13.18 7.53 -36.99
C LYS A 352 14.31 7.83 -37.97
N GLN A 353 14.75 9.09 -38.05
CA GLN A 353 15.87 9.47 -38.89
C GLN A 353 17.19 8.86 -38.40
N VAL A 354 17.44 8.90 -37.08
CA VAL A 354 18.63 8.27 -36.47
C VAL A 354 18.64 6.76 -36.71
N LEU A 355 17.51 6.07 -36.52
CA LEU A 355 17.40 4.64 -36.80
C LEU A 355 17.63 4.31 -38.28
N LYS A 356 17.16 5.18 -39.19
CA LYS A 356 17.41 5.00 -40.63
C LYS A 356 18.89 5.17 -41.00
N SER A 357 19.61 6.10 -40.35
CA SER A 357 21.02 6.37 -40.66
C SER A 357 22.01 5.48 -39.92
N CYS A 358 21.70 5.13 -38.66
CA CYS A 358 22.63 4.48 -37.73
C CYS A 358 22.19 3.05 -37.35
N GLN A 359 21.03 2.57 -37.80
CA GLN A 359 20.39 1.29 -37.46
C GLN A 359 19.94 1.16 -35.99
N THR A 360 20.72 1.68 -35.06
CA THR A 360 20.41 1.73 -33.63
C THR A 360 20.45 3.16 -33.11
N GLN A 361 19.76 3.38 -31.99
CA GLN A 361 20.03 4.49 -31.09
C GLN A 361 21.15 4.07 -30.11
N GLY A 362 21.51 4.93 -29.14
CA GLY A 362 22.52 4.55 -28.15
C GLY A 362 22.13 3.29 -27.36
N ALA A 363 23.11 2.47 -27.00
CA ALA A 363 22.94 1.18 -26.32
C ALA A 363 22.05 0.17 -27.09
N ASP A 364 22.27 0.04 -28.40
CA ASP A 364 21.62 -0.94 -29.30
C ASP A 364 20.09 -0.89 -29.35
N VAL A 365 19.50 0.24 -28.97
CA VAL A 365 18.04 0.42 -29.01
C VAL A 365 17.59 0.60 -30.47
N ASP A 366 16.84 -0.36 -30.99
CA ASP A 366 16.35 -0.42 -32.38
C ASP A 366 14.94 0.20 -32.57
N LYS A 367 14.29 0.64 -31.48
CA LYS A 367 12.89 1.12 -31.48
C LYS A 367 12.77 2.59 -31.09
N VAL A 368 11.71 3.22 -31.58
CA VAL A 368 11.34 4.59 -31.21
C VAL A 368 10.70 4.61 -29.82
N MET A 369 11.24 5.41 -28.91
CA MET A 369 10.66 5.65 -27.59
C MET A 369 9.70 6.83 -27.61
N GLN A 370 8.45 6.61 -27.15
CA GLN A 370 7.41 7.65 -27.19
C GLN A 370 7.44 8.61 -25.99
N THR A 371 8.01 8.20 -24.86
CA THR A 371 8.02 8.98 -23.62
C THR A 371 9.33 8.80 -22.87
N PHE A 372 9.77 9.85 -22.17
CA PHE A 372 10.87 9.75 -21.20
C PHE A 372 10.45 9.09 -19.88
N SER A 373 9.15 8.84 -19.67
CA SER A 373 8.60 8.33 -18.40
C SER A 373 8.93 9.22 -17.19
N PHE A 374 9.15 10.52 -17.40
CA PHE A 374 9.52 11.43 -16.33
C PHE A 374 8.30 11.89 -15.53
N ALA A 375 8.40 11.82 -14.20
CA ALA A 375 7.45 12.44 -13.30
C ALA A 375 8.20 13.06 -12.11
N LYS A 376 8.17 14.39 -11.99
CA LYS A 376 8.93 15.12 -10.95
C LYS A 376 8.72 14.61 -9.52
N GLN A 377 7.54 14.05 -9.24
CA GLN A 377 7.14 13.51 -7.94
C GLN A 377 7.73 12.11 -7.63
N ARG A 378 8.24 11.38 -8.64
CA ARG A 378 8.73 10.00 -8.48
C ARG A 378 10.24 9.96 -8.28
N PHE A 379 10.70 9.13 -7.35
CA PHE A 379 12.12 8.89 -7.11
C PHE A 379 12.82 8.25 -8.33
N ASP A 380 12.18 7.26 -8.98
CA ASP A 380 12.69 6.57 -10.18
C ASP A 380 12.95 7.48 -11.38
N SER A 381 12.52 8.75 -11.30
CA SER A 381 12.71 9.74 -12.34
C SER A 381 14.17 10.15 -12.57
N THR A 382 15.10 9.75 -11.70
CA THR A 382 16.54 9.92 -11.91
C THR A 382 17.17 8.77 -12.70
N ALA A 383 16.57 7.58 -12.68
CA ALA A 383 17.11 6.38 -13.35
C ALA A 383 16.56 6.26 -14.78
N THR A 384 15.29 5.84 -14.93
CA THR A 384 14.71 5.52 -16.24
C THR A 384 14.68 6.71 -17.21
N PRO A 385 14.29 7.94 -16.81
CA PRO A 385 14.33 9.08 -17.72
C PRO A 385 15.73 9.50 -18.14
N MET A 386 16.73 9.35 -17.25
CA MET A 386 18.13 9.62 -17.59
C MET A 386 18.67 8.59 -18.58
N LEU A 387 18.38 7.30 -18.37
CA LEU A 387 18.72 6.22 -19.30
C LEU A 387 18.18 6.50 -20.70
N LYS A 388 16.88 6.82 -20.78
CA LYS A 388 16.20 7.17 -22.03
C LYS A 388 16.81 8.40 -22.69
N TYR A 389 17.18 9.42 -21.91
CA TYR A 389 17.90 10.59 -22.41
C TYR A 389 19.26 10.22 -23.01
N CYS A 390 20.05 9.39 -22.32
CA CYS A 390 21.35 8.95 -22.81
C CYS A 390 21.24 8.09 -24.09
N CYS A 391 20.28 7.16 -24.17
CA CYS A 391 20.01 6.37 -25.38
C CYS A 391 19.60 7.25 -26.58
N MET A 392 18.79 8.28 -26.35
CA MET A 392 18.25 9.15 -27.40
C MET A 392 19.09 10.40 -27.67
N ILE A 393 20.33 10.49 -27.18
CA ILE A 393 21.09 11.75 -27.19
C ILE A 393 21.22 12.36 -28.59
N ARG A 394 21.42 11.53 -29.62
CA ARG A 394 21.46 11.95 -31.03
C ARG A 394 20.14 12.57 -31.48
N ALA A 395 19.03 11.91 -31.18
CA ALA A 395 17.70 12.40 -31.53
C ALA A 395 17.33 13.69 -30.77
N VAL A 396 17.69 13.78 -29.48
CA VAL A 396 17.47 14.97 -28.66
C VAL A 396 18.30 16.15 -29.18
N ALA A 397 19.56 15.93 -29.56
CA ALA A 397 20.42 16.94 -30.16
C ALA A 397 19.84 17.48 -31.48
N LEU A 398 19.32 16.59 -32.35
CA LEU A 398 18.62 16.99 -33.58
C LEU A 398 17.39 17.86 -33.29
N VAL A 399 16.57 17.51 -32.29
CA VAL A 399 15.41 18.32 -31.90
C VAL A 399 15.84 19.70 -31.41
N CYS A 400 16.86 19.78 -30.55
CA CYS A 400 17.40 21.06 -30.09
C CYS A 400 17.93 21.90 -31.25
N ALA A 401 18.63 21.30 -32.21
CA ALA A 401 19.13 21.98 -33.40
C ALA A 401 18.00 22.51 -34.31
N LEU A 402 16.99 21.68 -34.57
CA LEU A 402 15.80 22.08 -35.32
C LEU A 402 15.09 23.25 -34.63
N GLN A 403 14.95 23.20 -33.30
CA GLN A 403 14.28 24.24 -32.55
C GLN A 403 15.10 25.54 -32.47
N ALA A 404 16.42 25.45 -32.37
CA ALA A 404 17.32 26.60 -32.38
C ALA A 404 17.32 27.32 -33.73
N GLY A 405 17.21 26.56 -34.83
CA GLY A 405 17.17 27.08 -36.21
C GLY A 405 15.79 27.52 -36.71
N ASP A 406 14.69 27.22 -36.02
CA ASP A 406 13.33 27.53 -36.46
C ASP A 406 13.00 29.02 -36.25
N GLU A 407 13.26 29.85 -37.25
CA GLU A 407 13.06 31.32 -37.21
C GLU A 407 11.62 31.74 -36.85
N ARG A 408 10.64 30.86 -37.05
CA ARG A 408 9.23 31.07 -36.66
C ARG A 408 9.02 30.99 -35.14
N GLY A 409 9.95 30.37 -34.41
CA GLY A 409 9.91 30.23 -32.96
C GLY A 409 10.34 31.50 -32.23
N SER A 410 9.80 31.72 -31.02
CA SER A 410 10.20 32.86 -30.20
C SER A 410 11.70 32.85 -29.91
N ARG A 411 12.30 34.04 -29.80
CA ARG A 411 13.74 34.19 -29.52
C ARG A 411 14.16 33.44 -28.26
N GLU A 412 13.31 33.44 -27.23
CA GLU A 412 13.55 32.74 -25.97
C GLU A 412 13.59 31.22 -26.14
N VAL A 413 12.70 30.64 -26.95
CA VAL A 413 12.68 29.19 -27.21
C VAL A 413 13.92 28.79 -28.02
N ARG A 414 14.28 29.58 -29.04
CA ARG A 414 15.48 29.33 -29.85
C ARG A 414 16.75 29.41 -29.02
N PHE A 415 16.87 30.44 -28.18
CA PHE A 415 18.01 30.62 -27.28
C PHE A 415 18.14 29.44 -26.32
N ARG A 416 17.05 29.02 -25.67
CA ARG A 416 17.06 27.85 -24.76
C ARG A 416 17.47 26.56 -25.46
N ALA A 417 16.94 26.29 -26.66
CA ALA A 417 17.30 25.11 -27.43
C ALA A 417 18.78 25.13 -27.87
N GLN A 418 19.30 26.31 -28.25
CA GLN A 418 20.71 26.50 -28.57
C GLN A 418 21.59 26.26 -27.33
N THR A 419 21.25 26.84 -26.17
CA THR A 419 21.98 26.60 -24.92
C THR A 419 21.95 25.13 -24.54
N ALA A 420 20.80 24.45 -24.65
CA ALA A 420 20.71 23.02 -24.35
C ALA A 420 21.61 22.16 -25.24
N LEU A 421 21.79 22.55 -26.51
CA LEU A 421 22.70 21.91 -27.46
C LEU A 421 24.17 22.21 -27.13
N GLU A 422 24.52 23.46 -26.86
CA GLU A 422 25.88 23.88 -26.45
C GLU A 422 26.33 23.18 -25.15
N GLU A 423 25.37 22.85 -24.27
CA GLU A 423 25.57 22.12 -23.02
C GLU A 423 25.76 20.60 -23.20
N MET A 424 25.62 20.04 -24.42
CA MET A 424 25.90 18.62 -24.72
C MET A 424 27.39 18.35 -24.93
N THR A 425 28.23 18.80 -24.00
CA THR A 425 29.68 18.55 -24.04
C THR A 425 30.03 17.14 -23.57
N PRO A 426 31.18 16.57 -23.99
CA PRO A 426 31.57 15.21 -23.61
C PRO A 426 31.58 14.96 -22.10
N ALA A 427 32.13 15.90 -21.33
CA ALA A 427 32.16 15.82 -19.87
C ALA A 427 30.74 15.78 -19.26
N LYS A 428 29.82 16.63 -19.76
CA LYS A 428 28.43 16.68 -19.29
C LYS A 428 27.64 15.44 -19.70
N LEU A 429 27.91 14.87 -20.88
CA LEU A 429 27.29 13.62 -21.34
C LEU A 429 27.81 12.41 -20.57
N PHE A 430 29.13 12.33 -20.33
CA PHE A 430 29.72 11.30 -19.47
C PHE A 430 29.12 11.34 -18.07
N ARG A 431 28.94 12.55 -17.51
CA ARG A 431 28.23 12.73 -16.24
C ARG A 431 26.79 12.21 -16.29
N CYS A 432 26.09 12.28 -17.43
CA CYS A 432 24.76 11.66 -17.59
C CYS A 432 24.82 10.13 -17.57
N GLY A 433 25.79 9.54 -18.26
CA GLY A 433 26.04 8.10 -18.23
C GLY A 433 26.31 7.60 -16.82
N ILE A 434 27.28 8.19 -16.12
CA ILE A 434 27.66 7.71 -14.77
C ILE A 434 26.55 7.91 -13.74
N THR A 435 25.76 8.99 -13.82
CA THR A 435 24.57 9.17 -12.97
C THR A 435 23.50 8.13 -13.26
N CYS A 436 23.32 7.76 -14.53
CA CYS A 436 22.39 6.71 -14.92
C CYS A 436 22.81 5.36 -14.33
N ASP A 437 24.07 4.96 -14.52
CA ASP A 437 24.60 3.69 -14.00
C ASP A 437 24.46 3.63 -12.47
N TYR A 438 24.83 4.72 -11.78
CA TYR A 438 24.64 4.85 -10.33
C TYR A 438 23.17 4.69 -9.92
N ALA A 439 22.25 5.41 -10.57
CA ALA A 439 20.84 5.37 -10.24
C ALA A 439 20.21 4.00 -10.53
N MET A 440 20.67 3.30 -11.57
CA MET A 440 20.23 1.95 -11.92
C MET A 440 20.66 0.91 -10.88
N GLU A 441 21.91 0.97 -10.40
CA GLU A 441 22.40 0.10 -9.32
C GLU A 441 21.64 0.34 -8.01
N CYS A 442 21.40 1.60 -7.64
CA CYS A 442 20.56 1.94 -6.49
C CYS A 442 19.11 1.45 -6.64
N LEU A 443 18.54 1.54 -7.85
CA LEU A 443 17.17 1.10 -8.13
C LEU A 443 17.05 -0.43 -8.10
N ALA A 444 18.05 -1.16 -8.61
CA ALA A 444 18.11 -2.61 -8.53
C ALA A 444 18.13 -3.08 -7.08
N PHE A 445 19.02 -2.51 -6.26
CA PHE A 445 19.09 -2.77 -4.83
C PHE A 445 17.76 -2.50 -4.11
N LEU A 446 17.13 -1.35 -4.39
CA LEU A 446 15.83 -1.00 -3.83
C LEU A 446 14.75 -2.03 -4.20
N ARG A 447 14.65 -2.40 -5.48
CA ARG A 447 13.57 -3.27 -5.99
C ARG A 447 13.75 -4.73 -5.61
N GLU A 448 14.98 -5.22 -5.60
CA GLU A 448 15.27 -6.62 -5.26
C GLU A 448 15.16 -6.88 -3.76
N CYS A 449 15.49 -5.90 -2.92
CA CYS A 449 15.58 -6.11 -1.47
C CYS A 449 14.41 -5.52 -0.66
N PHE A 450 13.84 -4.38 -1.05
CA PHE A 450 12.95 -3.61 -0.15
C PHE A 450 11.62 -3.17 -0.77
N ASP A 451 11.55 -2.93 -2.08
CA ASP A 451 10.30 -2.62 -2.79
C ASP A 451 9.51 -3.88 -3.20
N VAL A 452 9.59 -4.91 -2.35
CA VAL A 452 8.85 -6.16 -2.42
C VAL A 452 7.75 -6.15 -1.35
N ASP A 453 6.75 -7.03 -1.47
CA ASP A 453 5.59 -7.01 -0.56
C ASP A 453 5.95 -7.41 0.88
N ASP A 454 6.89 -8.35 1.06
CA ASP A 454 7.33 -8.82 2.39
C ASP A 454 8.86 -9.00 2.47
N PRO A 455 9.64 -7.89 2.56
CA PRO A 455 11.08 -7.97 2.69
C PRO A 455 11.46 -8.63 4.02
N ASP A 456 12.40 -9.57 3.97
CA ASP A 456 12.87 -10.30 5.14
C ASP A 456 14.01 -9.52 5.84
N PRO A 457 13.78 -8.98 7.06
CA PRO A 457 14.78 -8.19 7.76
C PRO A 457 16.05 -9.00 8.10
N ALA A 458 15.99 -10.33 8.13
CA ALA A 458 17.17 -11.18 8.36
C ALA A 458 18.18 -11.14 7.20
N THR A 459 17.75 -10.71 6.02
CA THR A 459 18.61 -10.62 4.83
C THR A 459 19.28 -9.25 4.67
N THR A 460 18.77 -8.23 5.36
CA THR A 460 19.22 -6.83 5.22
C THR A 460 20.73 -6.68 5.38
N PRO A 461 21.39 -7.14 6.48
CA PRO A 461 22.80 -6.78 6.68
C PRO A 461 23.72 -7.36 5.61
N SER A 462 23.45 -8.61 5.19
CA SER A 462 24.18 -9.24 4.09
C SER A 462 23.89 -8.57 2.73
N ALA A 463 22.65 -8.13 2.47
CA ALA A 463 22.31 -7.39 1.26
C ALA A 463 23.00 -6.01 1.20
N VAL A 464 23.01 -5.28 2.31
CA VAL A 464 23.72 -3.99 2.45
C VAL A 464 25.22 -4.19 2.25
N GLN A 465 25.82 -5.22 2.86
CA GLN A 465 27.24 -5.50 2.67
C GLN A 465 27.59 -5.78 1.20
N ALA A 466 26.81 -6.63 0.52
CA ALA A 466 27.01 -6.95 -0.88
C ALA A 466 26.88 -5.69 -1.78
N PHE A 467 25.86 -4.87 -1.52
CA PHE A 467 25.65 -3.60 -2.22
C PHE A 467 26.80 -2.62 -1.99
N CYS A 468 27.24 -2.42 -0.73
CA CYS A 468 28.39 -1.58 -0.39
C CYS A 468 29.66 -2.01 -1.13
N SER A 469 29.97 -3.30 -1.14
CA SER A 469 31.14 -3.83 -1.85
C SER A 469 31.04 -3.60 -3.36
N ARG A 470 29.86 -3.84 -3.95
CA ARG A 470 29.62 -3.63 -5.38
C ARG A 470 29.77 -2.16 -5.77
N MET A 471 29.16 -1.23 -5.03
CA MET A 471 29.23 0.20 -5.33
C MET A 471 30.66 0.75 -5.21
N LYS A 472 31.44 0.31 -4.21
CA LYS A 472 32.86 0.68 -4.08
C LYS A 472 33.69 0.17 -5.25
N MET A 473 33.49 -1.08 -5.65
CA MET A 473 34.17 -1.67 -6.80
C MET A 473 33.86 -0.88 -8.09
N LEU A 474 32.58 -0.64 -8.38
CA LEU A 474 32.17 0.02 -9.61
C LEU A 474 32.64 1.48 -9.67
N PHE A 475 32.33 2.28 -8.65
CA PHE A 475 32.47 3.74 -8.74
C PHE A 475 33.71 4.31 -8.05
N CYS A 476 34.19 3.68 -6.97
CA CYS A 476 35.39 4.16 -6.26
C CYS A 476 36.67 3.58 -6.86
N GLN A 477 36.65 2.31 -7.28
CA GLN A 477 37.79 1.64 -7.93
C GLN A 477 37.77 1.76 -9.46
N GLY A 478 36.69 2.30 -10.03
CA GLY A 478 36.59 2.62 -11.47
C GLY A 478 36.28 1.44 -12.39
N TYR A 479 35.88 0.28 -11.85
CA TYR A 479 35.53 -0.90 -12.67
C TYR A 479 34.31 -0.67 -13.57
N ILE A 480 33.49 0.35 -13.29
CA ILE A 480 32.39 0.77 -14.18
C ILE A 480 32.87 1.23 -15.57
N LEU A 481 34.14 1.56 -15.71
CA LEU A 481 34.75 1.95 -17.00
C LEU A 481 35.38 0.76 -17.75
N GLY A 482 35.43 -0.42 -17.14
CA GLY A 482 36.00 -1.63 -17.75
C GLY A 482 35.00 -2.35 -18.64
N GLN A 483 35.45 -2.88 -19.79
CA GLN A 483 34.66 -3.83 -20.56
C GLN A 483 34.55 -5.14 -19.76
N THR A 484 33.36 -5.52 -19.29
CA THR A 484 33.16 -6.84 -18.67
C THR A 484 32.14 -7.67 -19.45
N SER A 485 32.53 -8.89 -19.81
CA SER A 485 31.65 -9.97 -20.23
C SER A 485 32.07 -11.24 -19.46
N PRO A 486 31.20 -12.24 -19.21
CA PRO A 486 29.74 -12.26 -19.27
C PRO A 486 29.14 -12.19 -17.85
N ARG A 487 28.12 -11.34 -17.65
CA ARG A 487 27.31 -11.33 -16.42
C ARG A 487 26.45 -12.60 -16.34
N PRO A 488 26.15 -13.13 -15.13
CA PRO A 488 25.03 -14.05 -14.96
C PRO A 488 23.75 -13.33 -15.43
N ALA A 489 22.86 -14.06 -16.11
CA ALA A 489 21.70 -13.51 -16.82
C ALA A 489 20.81 -12.62 -15.93
N VAL A 490 21.04 -11.30 -16.00
CA VAL A 490 20.11 -10.26 -15.56
C VAL A 490 19.25 -9.90 -16.78
N PRO A 491 17.94 -9.59 -16.63
CA PRO A 491 17.09 -9.17 -17.75
C PRO A 491 17.75 -8.06 -18.57
N ALA A 492 17.50 -8.07 -19.89
CA ALA A 492 18.18 -7.30 -20.93
C ALA A 492 18.14 -5.75 -20.83
N ASP A 493 17.76 -5.19 -19.68
CA ASP A 493 17.52 -3.77 -19.46
C ASP A 493 18.72 -3.00 -18.84
N GLN A 494 19.86 -3.66 -18.61
CA GLN A 494 21.08 -3.06 -18.03
C GLN A 494 22.26 -3.13 -19.02
N ALA A 495 22.29 -2.21 -19.98
CA ALA A 495 23.46 -1.97 -20.83
C ALA A 495 24.40 -0.94 -20.18
N ASP A 496 25.72 -1.18 -20.21
CA ASP A 496 26.73 -0.24 -19.75
C ASP A 496 26.78 0.99 -20.68
N LEU A 497 26.14 2.10 -20.29
CA LEU A 497 26.02 3.28 -21.14
C LEU A 497 27.25 4.20 -21.12
N ALA A 498 28.07 4.17 -20.07
CA ALA A 498 29.29 4.98 -19.99
C ALA A 498 30.28 4.70 -21.14
N ALA A 499 30.25 3.47 -21.70
CA ALA A 499 31.07 3.04 -22.83
C ALA A 499 30.35 3.11 -24.19
N ALA A 500 29.02 3.31 -24.21
CA ALA A 500 28.18 3.19 -25.42
C ALA A 500 28.02 4.51 -26.22
N VAL A 501 28.75 5.56 -25.86
CA VAL A 501 28.81 6.78 -26.68
C VAL A 501 29.73 6.52 -27.87
N ASP A 502 29.14 6.03 -28.97
CA ASP A 502 29.81 5.78 -30.25
C ASP A 502 30.68 7.00 -30.67
N PRO A 503 32.01 6.80 -30.87
CA PRO A 503 33.01 7.86 -31.00
C PRO A 503 33.00 8.60 -32.34
N SER A 504 32.09 8.32 -33.28
CA SER A 504 31.99 9.10 -34.51
C SER A 504 31.34 10.47 -34.21
N PRO A 505 32.03 11.61 -34.39
CA PRO A 505 31.46 12.92 -34.10
C PRO A 505 30.36 13.24 -35.12
N ALA A 506 29.10 13.26 -34.66
CA ALA A 506 27.98 13.65 -35.51
C ALA A 506 27.96 15.18 -35.66
N LYS A 507 28.17 15.66 -36.89
CA LYS A 507 28.04 17.08 -37.24
C LYS A 507 26.57 17.44 -37.38
N ILE A 508 26.10 18.39 -36.58
CA ILE A 508 24.72 18.90 -36.63
C ILE A 508 24.75 20.35 -37.08
N TYR A 509 24.14 20.64 -38.23
CA TYR A 509 24.01 21.99 -38.79
C TYR A 509 22.70 22.62 -38.31
N PHE A 510 22.76 23.87 -37.83
CA PHE A 510 21.57 24.66 -37.48
C PHE A 510 21.79 26.14 -37.82
N GLY A 511 20.99 26.66 -38.74
CA GLY A 511 21.22 27.99 -39.31
C GLY A 511 22.62 28.09 -39.93
N LYS A 512 23.41 29.09 -39.51
CA LYS A 512 24.81 29.29 -39.93
C LYS A 512 25.85 28.63 -39.01
N LYS A 513 25.43 27.81 -38.04
CA LYS A 513 26.30 27.22 -37.01
C LYS A 513 26.39 25.70 -37.15
N VAL A 514 27.51 25.15 -36.66
CA VAL A 514 27.77 23.70 -36.62
C VAL A 514 28.04 23.29 -35.17
N HIS A 515 27.38 22.23 -34.71
CA HIS A 515 27.63 21.59 -33.43
C HIS A 515 28.20 20.18 -33.64
N TYR A 516 29.19 19.81 -32.84
CA TYR A 516 29.82 18.49 -32.87
C TYR A 516 29.37 17.69 -31.65
N LEU A 517 28.51 16.70 -31.88
CA LEU A 517 28.04 15.82 -30.82
C LEU A 517 29.06 14.70 -30.56
N CYS A 518 29.24 14.31 -29.29
CA CYS A 518 30.05 13.15 -28.88
C CYS A 518 31.55 13.27 -29.23
N THR A 519 32.19 14.42 -29.00
CA THR A 519 33.66 14.53 -29.03
C THR A 519 34.30 13.75 -27.86
N ARG A 520 35.58 13.38 -27.95
CA ARG A 520 36.25 12.66 -26.85
C ARG A 520 36.38 13.57 -25.62
N ALA A 521 35.94 13.09 -24.46
CA ALA A 521 36.16 13.79 -23.20
C ALA A 521 37.65 13.75 -22.82
N GLY A 522 38.15 14.81 -22.19
CA GLY A 522 39.50 14.83 -21.65
C GLY A 522 39.65 13.81 -20.53
N VAL A 523 40.81 13.13 -20.46
CA VAL A 523 41.11 12.18 -19.37
C VAL A 523 41.03 12.86 -18.00
N GLN A 524 41.39 14.14 -17.91
CA GLN A 524 41.28 14.93 -16.69
C GLN A 524 39.82 15.17 -16.28
N ASP A 525 38.93 15.46 -17.24
CA ASP A 525 37.49 15.64 -16.98
C ASP A 525 36.85 14.35 -16.48
N ILE A 526 37.19 13.21 -17.10
CA ILE A 526 36.72 11.88 -16.68
C ILE A 526 37.19 11.60 -15.25
N ARG A 527 38.47 11.85 -14.95
CA ARG A 527 39.03 11.63 -13.60
C ARG A 527 38.35 12.51 -12.55
N ALA A 528 38.07 13.78 -12.87
CA ALA A 528 37.37 14.70 -11.99
C ALA A 528 35.93 14.21 -11.71
N ILE A 529 35.17 13.84 -12.75
CA ILE A 529 33.79 13.34 -12.60
C ILE A 529 33.76 12.02 -11.81
N MET A 530 34.70 11.11 -12.06
CA MET A 530 34.82 9.87 -11.30
C MET A 530 35.17 10.12 -9.83
N SER A 531 36.04 11.10 -9.54
CA SER A 531 36.35 11.50 -8.17
C SER A 531 35.13 12.09 -7.46
N GLU A 532 34.36 12.96 -8.13
CA GLU A 532 33.11 13.49 -7.60
C GLU A 532 32.08 12.37 -7.33
N MET A 533 31.91 11.44 -8.27
CA MET A 533 31.03 10.28 -8.09
C MET A 533 31.51 9.36 -6.96
N GLY A 534 32.82 9.18 -6.79
CA GLY A 534 33.40 8.47 -5.66
C GLY A 534 33.01 9.07 -4.31
N ASN A 535 32.95 10.41 -4.22
CA ASN A 535 32.47 11.12 -3.03
C ASN A 535 30.96 10.89 -2.82
N VAL A 536 30.14 11.00 -3.88
CA VAL A 536 28.69 10.70 -3.83
C VAL A 536 28.45 9.30 -3.29
N VAL A 537 29.17 8.31 -3.81
CA VAL A 537 29.01 6.90 -3.43
C VAL A 537 29.47 6.69 -2.00
N THR A 538 30.57 7.30 -1.56
CA THR A 538 31.04 7.19 -0.18
C THR A 538 30.01 7.78 0.81
N ASP A 539 29.52 8.99 0.53
CA ASP A 539 28.50 9.66 1.36
C ASP A 539 27.17 8.86 1.37
N MET A 540 26.77 8.30 0.22
CA MET A 540 25.59 7.44 0.11
C MET A 540 25.74 6.15 0.92
N LEU A 541 26.88 5.45 0.79
CA LEU A 541 27.10 4.20 1.50
C LEU A 541 27.15 4.40 3.02
N ASP A 542 27.77 5.49 3.48
CA ASP A 542 27.77 5.86 4.90
C ASP A 542 26.34 6.07 5.41
N ARG A 543 25.51 6.74 4.60
CA ARG A 543 24.11 6.96 4.92
C ARG A 543 23.28 5.68 4.92
N VAL A 544 23.42 4.82 3.90
CA VAL A 544 22.73 3.52 3.82
C VAL A 544 23.08 2.64 5.02
N GLN A 545 24.35 2.62 5.42
CA GLN A 545 24.78 1.86 6.60
C GLN A 545 24.13 2.40 7.87
N VAL A 546 24.09 3.72 8.07
CA VAL A 546 23.41 4.31 9.22
C VAL A 546 21.91 4.02 9.20
N ASP A 547 21.25 4.12 8.05
CA ASP A 547 19.80 4.02 7.95
C ASP A 547 19.29 2.57 8.03
N LEU A 548 20.02 1.58 7.52
CA LEU A 548 19.58 0.18 7.44
C LEU A 548 20.26 -0.74 8.45
N THR A 549 21.48 -0.42 8.85
CA THR A 549 22.32 -1.25 9.74
C THR A 549 22.80 -0.51 10.98
N GLY A 550 22.41 0.76 11.16
CA GLY A 550 22.76 1.55 12.33
C GLY A 550 21.89 1.26 13.55
N ASP A 551 20.82 0.47 13.38
CA ASP A 551 19.94 0.01 14.45
C ASP A 551 20.38 -1.38 14.91
N MET A 552 20.72 -1.51 16.19
CA MET A 552 21.12 -2.76 16.83
C MET A 552 20.11 -3.89 16.62
N ILE A 553 18.81 -3.63 16.75
CA ILE A 553 17.77 -4.66 16.58
C ILE A 553 17.77 -5.13 15.13
N ALA A 554 17.77 -4.21 14.16
CA ALA A 554 17.84 -4.54 12.74
C ALA A 554 19.06 -5.42 12.41
N MET A 555 20.23 -5.10 13.00
CA MET A 555 21.45 -5.91 12.85
C MET A 555 21.35 -7.28 13.50
N CYS A 556 20.68 -7.37 14.66
CA CYS A 556 20.50 -8.63 15.36
C CYS A 556 19.57 -9.59 14.62
N LEU A 557 18.66 -9.10 13.77
CA LEU A 557 17.75 -9.95 12.99
C LEU A 557 18.48 -10.85 11.96
N GLU A 558 19.74 -10.57 11.60
CA GLU A 558 20.53 -11.46 10.73
C GLU A 558 20.67 -12.88 11.30
N VAL A 559 20.52 -13.07 12.61
CA VAL A 559 20.56 -14.38 13.28
C VAL A 559 19.48 -15.33 12.77
N PHE A 560 18.38 -14.81 12.23
CA PHE A 560 17.31 -15.60 11.62
C PHE A 560 17.64 -16.06 10.20
N ASN A 561 18.74 -15.61 9.60
CA ASN A 561 19.18 -16.07 8.29
C ASN A 561 19.83 -17.46 8.40
N VAL A 562 19.01 -18.49 8.21
CA VAL A 562 19.39 -19.90 8.44
C VAL A 562 20.59 -20.33 7.59
N ARG A 563 20.72 -19.77 6.38
CA ARG A 563 21.80 -20.11 5.44
C ARG A 563 23.17 -19.67 5.93
N LEU A 564 23.24 -18.57 6.70
CA LEU A 564 24.50 -17.99 7.18
C LEU A 564 25.12 -18.73 8.37
N TRP A 565 24.37 -19.62 9.03
CA TRP A 565 24.89 -20.48 10.10
C TRP A 565 25.89 -21.55 9.60
N ALA A 566 26.19 -21.57 8.30
CA ALA A 566 27.30 -22.33 7.73
C ALA A 566 28.68 -21.71 7.96
N ASP A 567 28.72 -20.39 8.06
CA ASP A 567 29.93 -19.60 8.16
C ASP A 567 30.34 -19.50 9.64
N LYS A 568 31.51 -20.04 10.00
CA LYS A 568 32.01 -20.10 11.38
C LYS A 568 32.19 -18.68 11.98
N PRO A 569 32.89 -17.74 11.30
CA PRO A 569 32.92 -16.33 11.69
C PRO A 569 31.54 -15.69 11.91
N LYS A 570 30.56 -15.94 11.03
CA LYS A 570 29.21 -15.37 11.22
C LYS A 570 28.48 -16.01 12.41
N ALA A 571 28.62 -17.32 12.60
CA ALA A 571 27.99 -18.03 13.71
C ALA A 571 28.47 -17.53 15.08
N SER A 572 29.76 -17.16 15.22
CA SER A 572 30.26 -16.56 16.48
C SER A 572 29.71 -15.14 16.68
N ALA A 573 29.62 -14.33 15.63
CA ALA A 573 28.99 -13.00 15.69
C ALA A 573 27.49 -13.11 16.05
N PHE A 574 26.79 -14.12 15.55
CA PHE A 574 25.38 -14.37 15.88
C PHE A 574 25.16 -14.67 17.36
N GLN A 575 26.09 -15.33 18.04
CA GLN A 575 25.99 -15.55 19.49
C GLN A 575 26.03 -14.24 20.30
N VAL A 576 26.75 -13.24 19.82
CA VAL A 576 26.75 -11.90 20.45
C VAL A 576 25.41 -11.22 20.20
N ARG A 577 24.96 -11.22 18.96
CA ARG A 577 23.70 -10.58 18.55
C ARG A 577 22.46 -11.21 19.19
N LEU A 578 22.43 -12.54 19.33
CA LEU A 578 21.36 -13.25 20.03
C LEU A 578 21.27 -12.84 21.50
N ARG A 579 22.41 -12.65 22.17
CA ARG A 579 22.42 -12.19 23.57
C ARG A 579 21.85 -10.79 23.71
N GLU A 580 22.17 -9.88 22.79
CA GLU A 580 21.58 -8.55 22.80
C GLU A 580 20.07 -8.59 22.51
N LEU A 581 19.63 -9.37 21.52
CA LEU A 581 18.20 -9.53 21.23
C LEU A 581 17.44 -10.20 22.39
N ALA A 582 18.05 -11.17 23.07
CA ALA A 582 17.47 -11.81 24.25
C ALA A 582 17.29 -10.84 25.42
N LYS A 583 18.25 -9.93 25.66
CA LYS A 583 18.11 -8.86 26.67
C LYS A 583 16.96 -7.92 26.32
N VAL A 584 16.91 -7.46 25.06
CA VAL A 584 15.90 -6.53 24.54
C VAL A 584 14.49 -7.11 24.65
N LEU A 585 14.34 -8.42 24.46
CA LEU A 585 13.06 -9.13 24.56
C LEU A 585 12.79 -9.75 25.94
N HIS A 586 13.63 -9.48 26.94
CA HIS A 586 13.53 -10.03 28.30
C HIS A 586 13.45 -11.57 28.35
N LEU A 587 14.28 -12.24 27.55
CA LEU A 587 14.36 -13.70 27.46
C LEU A 587 15.48 -14.25 28.34
N ASN A 588 15.38 -15.53 28.73
CA ASN A 588 16.47 -16.18 29.44
C ASN A 588 17.72 -16.26 28.56
N PRO A 589 18.92 -15.83 29.02
CA PRO A 589 20.14 -15.90 28.24
C PRO A 589 20.47 -17.30 27.70
N GLY A 590 20.04 -18.36 28.40
CA GLY A 590 20.19 -19.75 27.98
C GLY A 590 19.50 -20.09 26.66
N VAL A 591 18.49 -19.31 26.24
CA VAL A 591 17.79 -19.48 24.96
C VAL A 591 18.73 -19.38 23.75
N CYS A 592 19.84 -18.64 23.88
CA CYS A 592 20.80 -18.43 22.78
C CYS A 592 21.46 -19.75 22.34
N GLY A 593 21.74 -20.64 23.29
CA GLY A 593 22.33 -21.95 23.02
C GLY A 593 21.36 -22.86 22.26
N ASP A 594 20.11 -22.92 22.74
CA ASP A 594 19.02 -23.68 22.12
C ASP A 594 18.73 -23.16 20.70
N PHE A 595 18.66 -21.84 20.53
CA PHE A 595 18.44 -21.20 19.22
C PHE A 595 19.52 -21.58 18.21
N ALA A 596 20.80 -21.50 18.60
CA ALA A 596 21.90 -21.85 17.72
C ALA A 596 21.96 -23.35 17.37
N ALA A 597 21.50 -24.23 18.27
CA ALA A 597 21.35 -25.65 17.97
C ALA A 597 20.25 -25.88 16.92
N VAL A 598 19.09 -25.24 17.10
CA VAL A 598 17.96 -25.32 16.15
C VAL A 598 18.32 -24.72 14.80
N ALA A 599 18.97 -23.55 14.74
CA ALA A 599 19.38 -22.93 13.49
C ALA A 599 20.30 -23.83 12.65
N ARG A 600 21.25 -24.53 13.31
CA ARG A 600 22.14 -25.51 12.65
C ARG A 600 21.39 -26.73 12.13
N LEU A 601 20.33 -27.15 12.82
CA LEU A 601 19.47 -28.24 12.37
C LEU A 601 18.64 -27.81 11.15
N LEU A 602 17.94 -26.67 11.24
CA LEU A 602 17.14 -26.09 10.16
C LEU A 602 17.98 -25.89 8.90
N ARG A 603 19.24 -25.46 9.04
CA ARG A 603 20.18 -25.35 7.92
C ARG A 603 20.33 -26.65 7.14
N LYS A 604 20.47 -27.80 7.80
CA LYS A 604 20.61 -29.09 7.11
C LYS A 604 19.38 -29.40 6.25
N VAL A 605 18.20 -29.05 6.76
CA VAL A 605 16.93 -29.23 6.03
C VAL A 605 16.84 -28.26 4.86
N VAL A 606 17.22 -26.99 5.03
CA VAL A 606 17.29 -26.00 3.94
C VAL A 606 18.27 -26.42 2.85
N GLN A 607 19.41 -27.02 3.22
CA GLN A 607 20.37 -27.57 2.26
C GLN A 607 19.76 -28.73 1.46
N ALA A 608 19.03 -29.64 2.12
CA ALA A 608 18.33 -30.73 1.43
C ALA A 608 17.23 -30.20 0.50
N ALA A 609 16.45 -29.21 0.94
CA ALA A 609 15.43 -28.55 0.12
C ALA A 609 16.05 -27.91 -1.14
N SER A 610 17.19 -27.23 -0.95
CA SER A 610 17.92 -26.58 -2.05
C SER A 610 18.50 -27.61 -3.04
N ALA A 611 18.99 -28.75 -2.55
CA ALA A 611 19.44 -29.86 -3.40
C ALA A 611 18.29 -30.44 -4.26
N ASN A 612 17.07 -30.43 -3.72
CA ASN A 612 15.85 -30.84 -4.43
C ASN A 612 15.21 -29.70 -5.26
N LYS A 613 15.90 -28.57 -5.44
CA LYS A 613 15.39 -27.37 -6.15
C LYS A 613 14.10 -26.78 -5.57
N LEU A 614 13.85 -27.01 -4.28
CA LEU A 614 12.73 -26.42 -3.55
C LEU A 614 13.12 -25.04 -3.01
N GLN A 615 12.24 -24.06 -3.19
CA GLN A 615 12.44 -22.70 -2.68
C GLN A 615 11.91 -22.59 -1.24
N THR A 616 12.67 -21.95 -0.36
CA THR A 616 12.33 -21.77 1.06
C THR A 616 12.70 -20.37 1.54
N SER A 617 11.80 -19.72 2.29
CA SER A 617 12.09 -18.45 2.97
C SER A 617 12.51 -18.67 4.44
N ASN A 618 13.27 -17.75 5.04
CA ASN A 618 13.67 -17.89 6.45
C ASN A 618 12.45 -17.94 7.39
N ARG A 619 11.43 -17.11 7.14
CA ARG A 619 10.18 -17.07 7.93
C ARG A 619 9.43 -18.39 7.92
N GLN A 620 9.36 -19.02 6.74
CA GLN A 620 8.75 -20.34 6.60
C GLN A 620 9.55 -21.40 7.37
N VAL A 621 10.87 -21.40 7.23
CA VAL A 621 11.75 -22.36 7.90
C VAL A 621 11.65 -22.23 9.43
N TRP A 622 11.60 -21.01 9.96
CA TRP A 622 11.37 -20.79 11.39
C TRP A 622 9.95 -21.15 11.84
N SER A 623 8.95 -21.04 10.97
CA SER A 623 7.59 -21.48 11.24
C SER A 623 7.47 -23.00 11.39
N TRP A 624 8.29 -23.77 10.66
CA TRP A 624 8.35 -25.23 10.83
C TRP A 624 8.68 -25.63 12.26
N PHE A 625 9.61 -24.92 12.91
CA PHE A 625 9.98 -25.20 14.30
C PHE A 625 8.82 -25.02 15.29
N LEU A 626 7.87 -24.13 14.99
CA LEU A 626 6.68 -23.91 15.82
C LEU A 626 5.62 -25.00 15.65
N CYS A 627 5.79 -25.90 14.67
CA CYS A 627 4.93 -27.06 14.46
C CYS A 627 5.42 -28.25 15.29
N SER A 628 4.54 -28.82 16.11
CA SER A 628 4.89 -29.91 17.02
C SER A 628 5.32 -31.18 16.26
N GLU A 629 4.68 -31.45 15.12
CA GLU A 629 4.92 -32.58 14.22
C GLU A 629 6.32 -32.52 13.60
N TRP A 630 6.76 -31.32 13.21
CA TRP A 630 8.08 -31.10 12.65
C TRP A 630 9.16 -31.36 13.70
N ARG A 631 8.98 -30.83 14.92
CA ARG A 631 9.92 -31.04 16.03
C ARG A 631 10.08 -32.52 16.35
N LEU A 632 8.98 -33.27 16.44
CA LEU A 632 8.99 -34.70 16.74
C LEU A 632 9.72 -35.54 15.68
N ARG A 633 9.75 -35.09 14.42
CA ARG A 633 10.41 -35.82 13.33
C ARG A 633 11.88 -35.47 13.18
N PHE A 634 12.22 -34.18 13.23
CA PHE A 634 13.53 -33.70 12.82
C PHE A 634 14.44 -33.34 13.97
N MET A 635 13.91 -33.15 15.18
CA MET A 635 14.74 -32.90 16.37
C MET A 635 15.11 -34.22 17.04
N PRO A 636 16.41 -34.53 17.20
CA PRO A 636 16.82 -35.71 17.94
C PRO A 636 16.42 -35.57 19.42
N PRO A 637 16.06 -36.66 20.11
CA PRO A 637 15.71 -36.63 21.53
C PRO A 637 16.79 -36.00 22.43
N SER A 638 18.06 -36.04 22.01
CA SER A 638 19.19 -35.42 22.69
C SER A 638 19.23 -33.90 22.61
N CYS A 639 18.40 -33.26 21.78
CA CYS A 639 18.27 -31.81 21.67
C CYS A 639 17.10 -31.32 22.56
N HIS A 640 17.21 -31.56 23.86
CA HIS A 640 16.24 -31.06 24.84
C HIS A 640 16.31 -29.54 24.92
N ILE A 641 15.27 -28.89 24.40
CA ILE A 641 15.10 -27.44 24.52
C ILE A 641 14.67 -27.14 25.95
N LYS A 642 15.49 -26.37 26.65
CA LYS A 642 15.20 -25.98 28.03
C LYS A 642 14.29 -24.76 28.08
N PHE A 643 14.37 -23.88 27.09
CA PHE A 643 13.67 -22.60 27.05
C PHE A 643 12.68 -22.49 25.88
N MET A 644 11.71 -23.40 25.79
CA MET A 644 10.76 -23.44 24.66
C MET A 644 9.90 -22.16 24.55
N VAL A 645 9.38 -21.65 25.67
CA VAL A 645 8.55 -20.43 25.68
C VAL A 645 9.33 -19.22 25.15
N ASP A 646 10.61 -19.10 25.51
CA ASP A 646 11.45 -17.99 25.06
C ASP A 646 11.84 -18.16 23.58
N MET A 647 12.04 -19.39 23.11
CA MET A 647 12.21 -19.69 21.69
C MET A 647 10.98 -19.29 20.88
N GLU A 648 9.79 -19.65 21.35
CA GLU A 648 8.51 -19.27 20.72
C GLU A 648 8.38 -17.74 20.68
N LYS A 649 8.65 -17.03 21.79
CA LYS A 649 8.60 -15.56 21.82
C LYS A 649 9.58 -14.92 20.84
N LEU A 650 10.81 -15.43 20.78
CA LEU A 650 11.86 -14.91 19.90
C LEU A 650 11.51 -15.08 18.42
N ILE A 651 11.02 -16.26 18.04
CA ILE A 651 10.58 -16.55 16.67
C ILE A 651 9.31 -15.77 16.35
N GLY A 652 8.35 -15.73 17.29
CA GLY A 652 7.11 -14.97 17.17
C GLY A 652 7.37 -13.49 16.91
N PHE A 653 8.30 -12.88 17.66
CA PHE A 653 8.74 -11.50 17.41
C PHE A 653 9.20 -11.32 15.96
N TYR A 654 10.15 -12.14 15.48
CA TYR A 654 10.68 -12.05 14.11
C TYR A 654 9.61 -12.23 13.01
N LEU A 655 8.70 -13.20 13.20
CA LEU A 655 7.63 -13.47 12.23
C LEU A 655 6.62 -12.31 12.13
N ALA A 656 6.37 -11.59 13.23
CA ALA A 656 5.43 -10.48 13.28
C ALA A 656 5.98 -9.19 12.65
N LEU A 657 7.28 -9.07 12.39
CA LEU A 657 7.90 -7.84 11.88
C LEU A 657 7.44 -7.52 10.44
N LYS A 658 7.08 -6.27 10.18
CA LYS A 658 6.88 -5.75 8.82
C LYS A 658 7.63 -4.44 8.65
N VAL A 659 8.72 -4.48 7.89
CA VAL A 659 9.71 -3.37 7.79
C VAL A 659 9.51 -2.47 6.57
N ASN A 660 8.44 -2.70 5.79
CA ASN A 660 8.07 -1.87 4.65
C ASN A 660 6.71 -1.18 4.86
N THR A 661 6.58 0.04 4.35
CA THR A 661 5.28 0.73 4.22
C THR A 661 4.84 0.91 2.77
N THR A 662 5.60 0.44 1.79
CA THR A 662 5.31 0.60 0.35
C THR A 662 3.94 0.05 -0.06
N THR A 663 3.51 -1.06 0.52
CA THR A 663 2.16 -1.61 0.28
C THR A 663 1.04 -0.76 0.90
N LEU A 664 1.30 -0.08 2.03
CA LEU A 664 0.38 0.91 2.60
C LEU A 664 0.17 2.08 1.62
N GLU A 665 1.26 2.63 1.08
CA GLU A 665 1.21 3.78 0.17
C GLU A 665 0.38 3.47 -1.10
N ARG A 666 0.58 2.27 -1.66
CA ARG A 666 -0.17 1.76 -2.82
C ARG A 666 -1.66 1.61 -2.51
N ASN A 667 -1.99 0.99 -1.36
CA ASN A 667 -3.38 0.80 -0.94
C ASN A 667 -4.08 2.14 -0.66
N LEU A 668 -3.40 3.08 -0.01
CA LEU A 668 -3.88 4.45 0.17
C LEU A 668 -4.06 5.18 -1.17
N GLY A 669 -3.20 4.93 -2.15
CA GLY A 669 -3.34 5.45 -3.52
C GLY A 669 -4.58 4.92 -4.23
N GLN A 670 -4.84 3.61 -4.11
CA GLN A 670 -6.06 2.97 -4.60
C GLN A 670 -7.29 3.53 -3.90
N LEU A 671 -7.26 3.68 -2.58
CA LEU A 671 -8.33 4.33 -1.80
C LEU A 671 -8.60 5.74 -2.31
N CYS A 672 -7.55 6.56 -2.46
CA CYS A 672 -7.69 7.91 -3.00
C CYS A 672 -8.31 7.88 -4.41
N HIS A 673 -7.92 6.95 -5.27
CA HIS A 673 -8.49 6.82 -6.61
C HIS A 673 -9.97 6.40 -6.58
N GLN A 674 -10.32 5.44 -5.72
CA GLN A 674 -11.72 5.05 -5.46
C GLN A 674 -12.52 6.25 -4.96
N LEU A 675 -12.01 7.02 -3.99
CA LEU A 675 -12.64 8.23 -3.45
C LEU A 675 -12.89 9.30 -4.52
N HIS A 676 -11.90 9.58 -5.37
CA HIS A 676 -12.06 10.52 -6.48
C HIS A 676 -13.12 10.04 -7.49
N SER A 677 -13.27 8.72 -7.65
CA SER A 677 -14.26 8.11 -8.55
C SER A 677 -15.65 8.01 -7.93
N HIS A 678 -15.75 7.99 -6.59
CA HIS A 678 -16.99 8.05 -5.82
C HIS A 678 -17.64 9.44 -5.92
N SER A 679 -18.41 9.67 -6.97
CA SER A 679 -19.25 10.85 -7.16
C SER A 679 -20.64 10.63 -6.54
N GLY A 680 -20.79 10.99 -5.26
CA GLY A 680 -22.08 10.98 -4.54
C GLY A 680 -21.93 11.33 -3.05
N PRO A 681 -23.02 11.66 -2.34
CA PRO A 681 -22.95 11.99 -0.92
C PRO A 681 -22.55 10.74 -0.13
N CYS A 682 -21.28 10.61 0.21
CA CYS A 682 -20.83 9.68 1.24
C CYS A 682 -21.23 10.28 2.60
N GLY A 683 -21.51 9.45 3.61
CA GLY A 683 -21.66 9.96 4.97
C GLY A 683 -20.44 10.80 5.35
N ASP A 684 -20.66 11.96 5.97
CA ASP A 684 -19.60 12.92 6.29
C ASP A 684 -18.46 12.30 7.12
N ASP A 685 -18.78 11.27 7.92
CA ASP A 685 -17.87 10.56 8.82
C ASP A 685 -16.85 9.63 8.13
N GLY A 686 -16.97 9.36 6.82
CA GLY A 686 -16.05 8.49 6.08
C GLY A 686 -16.11 6.99 6.44
N ARG A 687 -16.99 6.57 7.37
CA ARG A 687 -17.14 5.18 7.85
C ARG A 687 -17.42 4.16 6.75
N LEU A 688 -18.28 4.51 5.79
CA LEU A 688 -18.59 3.63 4.65
C LEU A 688 -17.36 3.37 3.77
N LEU A 689 -16.53 4.39 3.56
CA LEU A 689 -15.32 4.27 2.74
C LEU A 689 -14.24 3.45 3.45
N SER A 690 -14.14 3.61 4.77
CA SER A 690 -13.33 2.72 5.63
C SER A 690 -13.82 1.26 5.50
N ALA A 691 -15.12 1.02 5.60
CA ALA A 691 -15.72 -0.30 5.44
C ALA A 691 -15.44 -0.93 4.06
N VAL A 692 -15.56 -0.14 2.98
CA VAL A 692 -15.22 -0.57 1.61
C VAL A 692 -13.77 -1.03 1.52
N LEU A 693 -12.84 -0.21 2.03
CA LEU A 693 -11.42 -0.54 1.96
C LEU A 693 -11.07 -1.75 2.82
N LEU A 694 -11.65 -1.85 4.01
CA LEU A 694 -11.46 -2.98 4.92
C LEU A 694 -11.96 -4.29 4.28
N VAL A 695 -13.14 -4.26 3.64
CA VAL A 695 -13.65 -5.44 2.92
C VAL A 695 -12.78 -5.77 1.70
N ALA A 696 -12.30 -4.77 0.97
CA ALA A 696 -11.41 -4.99 -0.18
C ALA A 696 -10.04 -5.57 0.23
N LEU A 697 -9.48 -5.09 1.35
CA LEU A 697 -8.13 -5.45 1.81
C LEU A 697 -8.08 -6.69 2.71
N ASP A 698 -9.08 -6.91 3.57
CA ASP A 698 -9.07 -8.01 4.54
C ASP A 698 -10.22 -9.02 4.32
N GLY A 699 -11.19 -8.68 3.46
CA GLY A 699 -12.26 -9.60 3.08
C GLY A 699 -11.87 -10.59 1.98
N PRO A 700 -12.86 -11.33 1.45
CA PRO A 700 -12.66 -12.33 0.39
C PRO A 700 -11.90 -11.76 -0.81
N LYS A 701 -10.96 -12.55 -1.35
CA LYS A 701 -10.11 -12.20 -2.51
C LYS A 701 -10.60 -12.80 -3.82
N ALA A 702 -11.42 -13.84 -3.73
CA ALA A 702 -11.98 -14.52 -4.87
C ALA A 702 -13.49 -14.77 -4.67
N PRO A 703 -14.30 -14.81 -5.74
CA PRO A 703 -15.72 -15.17 -5.63
C PRO A 703 -15.97 -16.50 -4.91
N GLU A 704 -15.05 -17.46 -5.08
CA GLU A 704 -15.10 -18.79 -4.50
C GLU A 704 -14.98 -18.78 -2.97
N GLN A 705 -14.40 -17.71 -2.40
CA GLN A 705 -14.30 -17.50 -0.96
C GLN A 705 -15.60 -16.93 -0.36
N LEU A 706 -16.54 -16.49 -1.20
CA LEU A 706 -17.91 -16.14 -0.80
C LEU A 706 -18.86 -17.32 -1.06
N PHE A 707 -18.81 -17.93 -2.24
CA PHE A 707 -19.66 -19.07 -2.58
C PHE A 707 -18.87 -20.10 -3.40
N HIS A 708 -18.84 -21.34 -2.93
CA HIS A 708 -18.30 -22.47 -3.67
C HIS A 708 -19.18 -22.75 -4.89
N VAL A 709 -18.57 -22.68 -6.07
CA VAL A 709 -19.22 -23.04 -7.33
C VAL A 709 -18.93 -24.50 -7.63
N GLN A 710 -19.88 -25.39 -7.36
CA GLN A 710 -19.84 -26.76 -7.87
C GLN A 710 -20.53 -26.78 -9.24
N LYS A 711 -19.75 -27.05 -10.29
CA LYS A 711 -20.31 -27.40 -11.60
C LYS A 711 -20.78 -28.83 -11.54
N SER A 712 -22.09 -29.06 -11.59
CA SER A 712 -22.61 -30.41 -11.79
C SER A 712 -22.17 -30.91 -13.18
N THR A 713 -21.50 -32.05 -13.23
CA THR A 713 -20.87 -32.59 -14.45
C THR A 713 -21.85 -33.01 -15.54
N GLU A 714 -23.16 -33.05 -15.27
CA GLU A 714 -24.15 -33.65 -16.17
C GLU A 714 -25.33 -32.74 -16.57
N SER A 715 -25.49 -31.56 -15.95
CA SER A 715 -26.69 -30.72 -16.20
C SER A 715 -26.41 -29.25 -16.51
N GLY A 716 -25.16 -28.79 -16.45
CA GLY A 716 -24.82 -27.37 -16.68
C GLY A 716 -25.32 -26.41 -15.58
N ASP A 717 -26.11 -26.89 -14.62
CA ASP A 717 -26.57 -26.12 -13.47
C ASP A 717 -25.45 -25.94 -12.43
N VAL A 718 -25.28 -24.69 -12.01
CA VAL A 718 -24.25 -24.21 -11.08
C VAL A 718 -24.84 -24.11 -9.68
N GLN A 719 -24.41 -24.99 -8.77
CA GLN A 719 -24.78 -24.91 -7.35
C GLN A 719 -23.77 -24.00 -6.63
N ALA A 720 -24.27 -22.96 -5.94
CA ALA A 720 -23.45 -21.96 -5.25
C ALA A 720 -23.58 -22.15 -3.73
N ASN A 721 -22.76 -23.03 -3.16
CA ASN A 721 -22.79 -23.31 -1.72
C ASN A 721 -22.10 -22.18 -0.93
N PRO A 722 -22.70 -21.61 0.12
CA PRO A 722 -22.11 -20.51 0.86
C PRO A 722 -20.88 -20.98 1.65
N THR A 723 -19.84 -20.15 1.68
CA THR A 723 -18.69 -20.37 2.58
C THR A 723 -19.01 -19.94 4.00
N ASP A 724 -18.13 -20.25 4.96
CA ASP A 724 -18.25 -19.78 6.35
C ASP A 724 -18.36 -18.25 6.45
N PHE A 725 -17.68 -17.52 5.57
CA PHE A 725 -17.80 -16.06 5.49
C PHE A 725 -19.22 -15.64 5.10
N SER A 726 -19.78 -16.23 4.04
CA SER A 726 -21.15 -15.92 3.59
C SER A 726 -22.22 -16.36 4.58
N VAL A 727 -22.00 -17.48 5.27
CA VAL A 727 -22.85 -17.94 6.38
C VAL A 727 -22.82 -16.92 7.52
N ALA A 728 -21.64 -16.41 7.89
CA ALA A 728 -21.51 -15.38 8.91
C ALA A 728 -22.21 -14.07 8.49
N CYS A 729 -22.07 -13.64 7.24
CA CYS A 729 -22.78 -12.47 6.71
C CYS A 729 -24.30 -12.67 6.77
N ALA A 730 -24.81 -13.84 6.37
CA ALA A 730 -26.24 -14.13 6.38
C ALA A 730 -26.82 -14.18 7.80
N LYS A 731 -26.09 -14.80 8.75
CA LYS A 731 -26.46 -14.84 10.17
C LYS A 731 -26.51 -13.42 10.76
N LEU A 732 -25.48 -12.61 10.51
CA LEU A 732 -25.43 -11.23 10.98
C LEU A 732 -26.54 -10.38 10.36
N TRP A 733 -26.80 -10.54 9.06
CA TRP A 733 -27.92 -9.88 8.39
C TRP A 733 -29.25 -10.20 9.05
N LEU A 734 -29.52 -11.49 9.33
CA LEU A 734 -30.76 -11.92 9.97
C LEU A 734 -30.91 -11.36 11.38
N ALA A 735 -29.83 -11.31 12.16
CA ALA A 735 -29.84 -10.72 13.49
C ALA A 735 -30.14 -9.21 13.45
N THR A 736 -29.50 -8.46 12.54
CA THR A 736 -29.60 -6.99 12.49
C THR A 736 -30.87 -6.52 11.76
N TYR A 737 -31.18 -7.10 10.61
CA TYR A 737 -32.24 -6.61 9.72
C TYR A 737 -33.45 -7.53 9.63
N GLY A 738 -33.33 -8.78 10.08
CA GLY A 738 -34.32 -9.82 9.85
C GLY A 738 -34.49 -10.13 8.35
N ARG A 739 -35.64 -10.68 7.98
CA ARG A 739 -35.98 -10.98 6.58
C ARG A 739 -36.58 -9.76 5.86
N ARG A 740 -35.92 -8.60 5.96
CA ARG A 740 -36.39 -7.29 5.46
C ARG A 740 -35.45 -6.68 4.42
N PHE A 741 -35.09 -7.43 3.38
CA PHE A 741 -34.35 -6.88 2.25
C PHE A 741 -35.30 -6.18 1.26
N ARG A 742 -35.14 -4.87 1.04
CA ARG A 742 -36.03 -4.13 0.11
C ARG A 742 -35.40 -4.04 -1.27
N TYR A 743 -35.91 -4.83 -2.19
CA TYR A 743 -35.66 -4.62 -3.62
C TYR A 743 -36.38 -3.37 -4.14
N LYS A 744 -35.77 -2.70 -5.11
CA LYS A 744 -36.49 -1.79 -5.99
C LYS A 744 -37.23 -2.65 -7.01
N TYR A 745 -38.55 -2.58 -6.98
CA TYR A 745 -39.40 -3.21 -7.98
C TYR A 745 -39.65 -2.22 -9.12
N GLU A 746 -39.63 -2.73 -10.34
CA GLU A 746 -40.05 -1.97 -11.52
C GLU A 746 -41.46 -1.41 -11.30
N LYS A 747 -41.63 -0.09 -11.43
CA LYS A 747 -42.96 0.52 -11.40
C LYS A 747 -43.70 0.02 -12.64
N VAL A 748 -44.74 -0.78 -12.43
CA VAL A 748 -45.69 -1.12 -13.50
C VAL A 748 -46.25 0.20 -14.04
N VAL A 749 -45.90 0.52 -15.28
CA VAL A 749 -46.46 1.65 -16.01
C VAL A 749 -47.91 1.30 -16.31
N GLY A 750 -48.81 1.69 -15.41
CA GLY A 750 -50.22 1.37 -15.53
C GLY A 750 -51.04 1.99 -14.40
N SER A 751 -51.30 3.30 -14.50
CA SER A 751 -52.56 3.95 -14.05
C SER A 751 -52.37 5.47 -13.93
N CYS A 752 -53.08 6.18 -14.81
CA CYS A 752 -53.38 7.61 -14.86
C CYS A 752 -53.14 8.49 -13.62
N ARG A 753 -52.40 9.58 -13.83
CA ARG A 753 -52.95 10.94 -13.65
C ARG A 753 -52.27 11.89 -14.65
N GLN A 754 -52.96 12.11 -15.77
CA GLN A 754 -52.69 13.24 -16.65
C GLN A 754 -52.92 14.53 -15.86
N THR A 755 -51.87 15.30 -15.62
CA THR A 755 -51.99 16.72 -15.30
C THR A 755 -51.44 17.52 -16.47
N LYS A 756 -52.34 18.36 -17.02
CA LYS A 756 -52.17 19.18 -18.22
C LYS A 756 -50.92 20.08 -18.15
N PRO A 757 -50.26 20.37 -19.29
CA PRO A 757 -49.19 21.35 -19.34
C PRO A 757 -49.78 22.77 -19.27
N GLY A 758 -49.71 23.38 -18.09
CA GLY A 758 -50.07 24.77 -17.86
C GLY A 758 -48.97 25.70 -18.36
N ASN A 759 -49.22 26.35 -19.48
CA ASN A 759 -48.40 27.40 -20.06
C ASN A 759 -48.42 28.66 -19.17
N ARG A 760 -47.31 28.99 -18.48
CA ARG A 760 -47.09 30.31 -17.88
C ARG A 760 -45.63 30.72 -18.04
N LYS A 761 -45.38 31.62 -18.99
CA LYS A 761 -44.13 32.40 -19.09
C LYS A 761 -43.94 33.17 -17.78
N ARG A 762 -42.94 32.79 -16.98
CA ARG A 762 -42.37 33.63 -15.92
C ARG A 762 -40.93 33.94 -16.29
N LYS A 763 -40.61 35.23 -16.42
CA LYS A 763 -39.24 35.74 -16.55
C LYS A 763 -38.39 35.17 -15.41
N ALA A 764 -37.28 34.51 -15.74
CA ALA A 764 -36.41 33.85 -14.77
C ALA A 764 -35.67 34.90 -13.93
N ALA A 765 -36.02 34.99 -12.64
CA ALA A 765 -35.15 35.57 -11.63
C ALA A 765 -34.17 34.47 -11.16
N CYS A 766 -32.88 34.79 -11.09
CA CYS A 766 -31.82 33.88 -10.67
C CYS A 766 -32.06 33.36 -9.23
N LYS A 767 -32.12 32.04 -9.05
CA LYS A 767 -32.33 31.39 -7.73
C LYS A 767 -31.11 31.59 -6.82
N ARG A 768 -31.36 32.09 -5.60
CA ARG A 768 -30.38 32.14 -4.48
C ARG A 768 -29.74 30.75 -4.30
N GLY A 769 -28.41 30.69 -4.18
CA GLY A 769 -27.65 29.44 -4.00
C GLY A 769 -27.11 28.78 -5.28
N THR A 770 -27.37 29.32 -6.47
CA THR A 770 -26.71 28.87 -7.71
C THR A 770 -25.36 29.56 -7.95
N PHE A 771 -24.46 28.91 -8.68
CA PHE A 771 -23.11 29.43 -8.95
C PHE A 771 -23.12 30.76 -9.72
N GLU A 772 -24.14 31.00 -10.54
CA GLU A 772 -24.39 32.30 -11.18
C GLU A 772 -24.77 33.40 -10.17
N TRP A 773 -25.63 33.09 -9.17
CA TRP A 773 -25.95 34.01 -8.09
C TRP A 773 -24.72 34.37 -7.27
N VAL A 774 -23.85 33.38 -6.99
CA VAL A 774 -22.56 33.57 -6.31
C VAL A 774 -21.61 34.44 -7.14
N LYS A 775 -21.50 34.22 -8.46
CA LYS A 775 -20.70 35.09 -9.35
C LYS A 775 -21.21 36.54 -9.34
N LYS A 776 -22.53 36.74 -9.33
CA LYS A 776 -23.15 38.08 -9.29
C LYS A 776 -22.93 38.78 -7.94
N GLN A 777 -23.05 38.07 -6.83
CA GLN A 777 -22.78 38.59 -5.48
C GLN A 777 -21.30 38.86 -5.25
N ARG A 778 -20.41 38.02 -5.78
CA ARG A 778 -18.96 38.22 -5.70
C ARG A 778 -18.53 39.47 -6.45
N LYS A 779 -19.09 39.75 -7.63
CA LYS A 779 -18.83 41.02 -8.35
C LYS A 779 -19.30 42.26 -7.56
N LEU A 780 -20.47 42.19 -6.92
CA LEU A 780 -20.97 43.26 -6.06
C LEU A 780 -20.10 43.46 -4.80
N ALA A 781 -19.71 42.38 -4.12
CA ALA A 781 -18.83 42.43 -2.97
C ALA A 781 -17.42 42.96 -3.30
N THR A 782 -16.90 42.62 -4.49
CA THR A 782 -15.60 43.12 -4.96
C THR A 782 -15.67 44.62 -5.27
N SER A 783 -16.80 45.11 -5.83
CA SER A 783 -17.02 46.54 -6.05
C SER A 783 -17.20 47.34 -4.76
N SER A 784 -17.77 46.74 -3.71
CA SER A 784 -17.90 47.35 -2.38
C SER A 784 -16.57 47.34 -1.60
N LEU A 785 -15.77 46.28 -1.71
CA LEU A 785 -14.44 46.19 -1.09
C LEU A 785 -13.44 47.19 -1.71
N CYS A 786 -13.50 47.41 -3.03
CA CYS A 786 -12.66 48.43 -3.67
C CYS A 786 -13.05 49.87 -3.26
N LYS A 787 -14.33 50.11 -2.91
CA LYS A 787 -14.79 51.41 -2.38
C LYS A 787 -14.51 51.59 -0.89
N ALA A 788 -14.43 50.50 -0.11
CA ALA A 788 -14.15 50.53 1.33
C ALA A 788 -12.64 50.55 1.67
N ALA A 789 -11.77 50.32 0.69
CA ALA A 789 -10.32 50.33 0.86
C ALA A 789 -9.66 51.70 0.61
N GLN A 790 -10.45 52.77 0.46
CA GLN A 790 -9.99 54.15 0.27
C GLN A 790 -10.70 55.06 1.28
N ASP A 791 -9.92 55.91 1.96
CA ASP A 791 -10.46 57.09 2.66
C ASP A 791 -11.00 58.11 1.63
N SER A 792 -11.83 59.05 2.07
CA SER A 792 -12.33 60.23 1.36
C SER A 792 -11.30 60.98 0.49
N ASP A 793 -10.00 60.88 0.82
CA ASP A 793 -8.89 61.49 0.06
C ASP A 793 -8.05 60.50 -0.78
N GLY A 794 -8.50 59.25 -0.98
CA GLY A 794 -7.95 58.33 -1.96
C GLY A 794 -6.62 57.63 -1.61
N LYS A 795 -6.23 57.57 -0.32
CA LYS A 795 -5.08 56.77 0.15
C LYS A 795 -5.49 55.47 0.87
N PRO A 796 -4.66 54.40 0.82
CA PRO A 796 -4.97 53.11 1.44
C PRO A 796 -4.86 53.14 2.97
N LEU A 797 -5.88 52.60 3.65
CA LEU A 797 -5.99 52.53 5.12
C LEU A 797 -4.99 51.52 5.73
N SER A 798 -4.34 51.94 6.83
CA SER A 798 -3.54 51.09 7.73
C SER A 798 -4.47 50.20 8.55
N VAL A 799 -4.29 48.87 8.50
CA VAL A 799 -5.20 47.90 9.13
C VAL A 799 -4.57 47.29 10.39
N ASN A 800 -5.19 47.53 11.54
CA ASN A 800 -5.05 46.70 12.74
C ASN A 800 -6.03 45.51 12.66
N SER A 801 -5.64 44.37 13.24
CA SER A 801 -6.31 43.05 13.17
C SER A 801 -7.85 43.09 13.30
N TYR A 802 -8.54 42.27 12.50
CA TYR A 802 -9.99 42.29 12.23
C TYR A 802 -10.89 41.68 13.32
N VAL A 803 -10.36 41.46 14.54
CA VAL A 803 -11.14 40.91 15.66
C VAL A 803 -10.86 41.76 16.90
N PRO A 804 -11.82 42.57 17.38
CA PRO A 804 -11.71 43.23 18.67
C PRO A 804 -11.52 42.14 19.74
N ASP A 805 -10.52 42.32 20.60
CA ASP A 805 -10.16 41.45 21.73
C ASP A 805 -9.44 40.12 21.42
N LEU A 806 -9.07 39.83 20.16
CA LEU A 806 -8.18 38.70 19.85
C LEU A 806 -6.71 39.16 19.85
N GLN A 807 -6.06 39.15 21.02
CA GLN A 807 -4.60 39.09 21.06
C GLN A 807 -4.17 37.68 20.64
N LEU A 808 -3.73 37.54 19.39
CA LEU A 808 -2.99 36.36 18.96
C LEU A 808 -1.79 36.18 19.91
N PRO A 809 -1.59 35.00 20.51
CA PRO A 809 -0.38 34.72 21.27
C PRO A 809 0.76 34.56 20.27
N LEU A 810 1.31 35.67 19.79
CA LEU A 810 2.69 35.65 19.36
C LEU A 810 3.51 35.37 20.63
N PRO A 811 4.29 34.27 20.68
CA PRO A 811 5.04 33.95 21.90
C PRO A 811 5.94 35.14 22.25
N SER A 812 5.75 35.67 23.46
CA SER A 812 6.78 36.47 24.09
C SER A 812 8.03 35.60 24.26
N VAL A 813 9.19 36.23 24.16
CA VAL A 813 10.50 35.60 23.96
C VAL A 813 10.98 34.80 25.18
N ASP A 814 10.22 34.74 26.27
CA ASP A 814 10.70 34.18 27.52
C ASP A 814 10.07 32.81 27.83
N GLY A 815 10.90 31.77 27.71
CA GLY A 815 10.75 30.50 28.44
C GLY A 815 10.25 29.28 27.66
N LYS A 816 9.40 29.43 26.63
CA LYS A 816 8.84 28.27 25.87
C LYS A 816 9.53 27.98 24.53
N ALA A 817 10.42 28.86 24.06
CA ALA A 817 11.25 28.61 22.89
C ALA A 817 12.27 27.48 23.11
N LEU A 818 12.65 27.19 24.37
CA LEU A 818 13.64 26.16 24.67
C LEU A 818 13.11 24.73 24.41
N ALA A 819 11.84 24.47 24.72
CA ALA A 819 11.23 23.14 24.54
C ALA A 819 10.94 22.84 23.06
N SER A 820 10.53 23.84 22.28
CA SER A 820 10.32 23.72 20.83
C SER A 820 11.65 23.68 20.06
N ALA A 821 12.68 24.41 20.50
CA ALA A 821 14.04 24.31 19.95
C ALA A 821 14.73 22.97 20.30
N GLN A 822 14.47 22.39 21.47
CA GLN A 822 14.93 21.05 21.83
C GLN A 822 14.20 19.95 21.04
N ALA A 823 12.90 20.11 20.77
CA ALA A 823 12.12 19.18 19.94
C ALA A 823 12.44 19.27 18.44
N MET A 824 12.93 20.43 17.96
CA MET A 824 13.28 20.68 16.55
C MET A 824 14.78 20.58 16.24
N SER A 825 15.61 20.37 17.27
CA SER A 825 17.04 20.11 17.13
C SER A 825 17.28 18.89 16.25
N GLY A 826 18.01 19.06 15.14
CA GLY A 826 18.34 17.96 14.22
C GLY A 826 17.31 17.69 13.12
N THR A 827 16.35 18.58 12.87
CA THR A 827 15.51 18.56 11.65
C THR A 827 16.08 19.51 10.58
N ARG A 828 15.71 19.31 9.30
CA ARG A 828 16.08 20.20 8.17
C ARG A 828 15.70 21.67 8.40
N TRP A 829 14.76 21.93 9.31
CA TRP A 829 14.17 23.24 9.59
C TRP A 829 14.77 23.96 10.81
N GLN A 830 15.80 23.40 11.45
CA GLN A 830 16.48 24.04 12.59
C GLN A 830 17.02 25.43 12.24
N SER A 831 17.49 25.63 11.00
CA SER A 831 17.97 26.93 10.49
C SER A 831 16.88 27.98 10.29
N SER A 832 15.61 27.60 10.29
CA SER A 832 14.46 28.51 10.21
C SER A 832 13.89 28.92 11.57
N ALA A 833 14.23 28.21 12.66
CA ALA A 833 13.76 28.51 14.01
C ALA A 833 14.69 29.47 14.77
N THR A 834 15.97 29.54 14.41
CA THR A 834 16.92 30.53 14.94
C THR A 834 17.07 31.67 13.95
N GLY A 835 15.99 32.42 13.72
CA GLY A 835 16.00 33.67 12.95
C GLY A 835 16.61 34.81 13.76
N GLY A 836 17.82 34.64 14.27
CA GLY A 836 18.67 35.74 14.71
C GLY A 836 19.50 36.18 13.52
N HIS A 837 19.26 37.39 13.02
CA HIS A 837 20.08 38.03 11.98
C HIS A 837 21.52 38.25 12.48
N GLY A 838 22.32 37.18 12.48
CA GLY A 838 23.77 37.24 12.58
C GLY A 838 24.35 37.39 11.18
N LEU A 839 24.77 38.60 10.85
CA LEU A 839 25.66 38.89 9.72
C LEU A 839 26.98 38.12 9.95
N ASN A 840 27.08 36.90 9.42
CA ASN A 840 28.31 36.10 9.12
C ASN A 840 28.08 34.58 9.26
N SER A 841 27.13 33.99 8.53
CA SER A 841 27.21 32.55 8.24
C SER A 841 27.59 32.37 6.77
N SER A 842 28.82 31.93 6.50
CA SER A 842 29.12 31.38 5.19
C SER A 842 28.10 30.26 4.91
N LYS A 843 27.49 30.26 3.72
CA LYS A 843 26.58 29.17 3.34
C LYS A 843 27.41 27.89 3.34
N LYS A 844 27.22 27.04 4.35
CA LYS A 844 27.88 25.73 4.43
C LYS A 844 27.64 24.94 3.15
N ASP A 845 28.67 24.26 2.67
CA ASP A 845 28.60 23.37 1.52
C ASP A 845 27.49 22.31 1.73
N PRO A 846 26.53 22.14 0.78
CA PRO A 846 25.50 21.11 0.87
C PRO A 846 26.02 19.70 1.16
N ALA A 847 27.20 19.32 0.65
CA ALA A 847 27.80 18.01 0.94
C ALA A 847 28.24 17.90 2.41
N GLN A 848 28.80 18.97 2.98
CA GLN A 848 29.12 19.03 4.40
C GLN A 848 27.86 18.94 5.27
N LEU A 849 26.79 19.65 4.90
CA LEU A 849 25.51 19.58 5.62
C LEU A 849 24.90 18.17 5.60
N PHE A 850 25.06 17.44 4.49
CA PHE A 850 24.63 16.05 4.38
C PHE A 850 25.43 15.14 5.35
N ARG A 851 26.77 15.24 5.36
CA ARG A 851 27.62 14.48 6.29
C ARG A 851 27.29 14.78 7.75
N GLU A 852 27.18 16.06 8.13
CA GLU A 852 26.76 16.48 9.48
C GLU A 852 25.38 15.92 9.85
N HIS A 853 24.46 15.79 8.89
CA HIS A 853 23.15 15.18 9.13
C HIS A 853 23.23 13.65 9.32
N THR A 854 24.10 12.97 8.58
CA THR A 854 24.35 11.53 8.73
C THR A 854 24.97 11.21 10.08
N GLU A 855 25.98 11.98 10.52
CA GLU A 855 26.59 11.85 11.85
C GLU A 855 25.58 12.10 12.97
N ARG A 856 24.74 13.14 12.84
CA ARG A 856 23.65 13.39 13.80
C ARG A 856 22.63 12.27 13.84
N LYS A 857 22.35 11.60 12.73
CA LYS A 857 21.46 10.44 12.72
C LYS A 857 22.11 9.22 13.39
N ARG A 858 23.39 8.95 13.11
CA ARG A 858 24.17 7.93 13.82
C ARG A 858 24.16 8.14 15.33
N ALA A 859 24.41 9.37 15.79
CA ALA A 859 24.38 9.71 17.21
C ALA A 859 22.98 9.52 17.85
N ARG A 860 21.90 9.74 17.10
CA ARG A 860 20.52 9.52 17.59
C ARG A 860 20.19 8.04 17.74
N LEU A 861 20.62 7.19 16.81
CA LEU A 861 20.39 5.74 16.91
C LEU A 861 21.07 5.19 18.17
N LEU A 862 22.32 5.59 18.42
CA LEU A 862 23.04 5.23 19.66
C LEU A 862 22.32 5.68 20.93
N ARG A 863 21.66 6.86 20.93
CA ARG A 863 20.88 7.35 22.09
C ARG A 863 19.55 6.62 22.26
N LEU A 864 18.86 6.29 21.17
CA LEU A 864 17.61 5.53 21.19
C LEU A 864 17.85 4.10 21.72
N GLU A 865 18.93 3.46 21.27
CA GLU A 865 19.40 2.18 21.80
C GLU A 865 19.63 2.24 23.30
N TRP A 866 20.29 3.31 23.78
CA TRP A 866 20.53 3.51 25.21
C TRP A 866 19.23 3.73 26.00
N SER A 867 18.26 4.48 25.46
CA SER A 867 16.97 4.72 26.12
C SER A 867 16.09 3.46 26.20
N ILE A 868 16.09 2.63 25.15
CA ILE A 868 15.37 1.35 25.14
C ILE A 868 16.04 0.38 26.13
N PHE A 869 17.38 0.36 26.14
CA PHE A 869 18.17 -0.43 27.08
C PHE A 869 17.97 -0.01 28.55
N VAL A 870 17.95 1.28 28.85
CA VAL A 870 17.70 1.79 30.22
C VAL A 870 16.29 1.44 30.69
N ARG A 871 15.26 1.55 29.85
CA ARG A 871 13.91 1.10 30.21
C ARG A 871 13.81 -0.41 30.46
N SER A 872 14.60 -1.20 29.72
CA SER A 872 14.67 -2.64 29.96
C SER A 872 15.30 -2.97 31.33
N LEU A 873 16.08 -2.05 31.90
CA LEU A 873 16.68 -2.16 33.23
C LEU A 873 15.80 -1.55 34.34
N GLU A 874 15.03 -0.50 34.06
CA GLU A 874 14.15 0.14 35.06
C GLU A 874 12.95 -0.74 35.45
N PHE A 875 12.51 -1.67 34.61
CA PHE A 875 11.51 -2.68 34.96
C PHE A 875 12.04 -3.80 35.88
N HIS A 876 13.33 -3.77 36.24
CA HIS A 876 13.95 -4.72 37.18
C HIS A 876 14.04 -4.21 38.63
N TYR A 877 13.46 -3.04 38.95
CA TYR A 877 13.32 -2.53 40.32
C TYR A 877 11.87 -2.38 40.76
#